data_AF-A0A1E7EIN2-F1
#
_entry.id   AF-A0A1E7EIN2-F1
#
_cell.length_a   1.000
_cell.length_b   1.000
_cell.length_c   1.000
_cell.angle_alpha   90.00
_cell.angle_beta   90.00
_cell.angle_gamma   90.00
#
_symmetry.space_group_name_H-M   'P 1'
#
loop_
_entity.id
_entity.type
_entity.pdbx_description
1 polymer ?
#
loop_
_entity_poly.entity_id
_entity_poly.type
_entity_poly.pdbx_seq_one_letter_code
_entity_poly.pdbx_strand_id
1 'polypeptide(L)'
;MPPPPMSRDIFSIGACVRVDATTTSQGGVGFVTKVHTEERKIDVNYNENSIGITNSSPFIDEVRLHPHVYAPSDDTGTRSGRHRGAAVVSGRRRAAVVTPPPPPRAVRSRKRKRNKPKNIYETLAASTLWVSSTGPHPVLNHLADGKENKDAGWMRREVKTALELPSTPIGQLKSPEKRLLSRIHTTVTTLTPSKTKGFNTLSNHAHAWGTSTRTIQRIDARNLADVTLTASRKERADVGTSIFTCEARREQVFTPVDYYKRYRRHHHPEPLSEAALREEFLQLSVQQQIPYQHGAEALRIRVATAFEDIKSVLQKTNGAVTWRELSSQLAGDSVSIAAPNTIRSYVMSLPDSEYETTRMQPLLNSQHRMRRFKWARMFHILWHGGKMVAEKVQFVTLQSDEKWFFCLVRRRFVKSVPHFGCSPVNHKVHHKKHIDKFMVFGMTAWVPNNNNWMTGGEAFKVILQRIGRMVEAKANSYGRVYGEYTMPRTEANLRRKKGDMYFKNMEIRGSDEGDAKTPAFALKRFWEEEVLPALDLLAQQLTHQHPGKKIVFLNHWDNAPPHVEGVFIDWLTDQLATRGWHNTPQPAQSPLLNVFDTALFAAMSKHVLAKQGLFNHSLYLKKERLWEILQAVWKEYDLAKIANMHVHHHQMVNAVISWKGGDGFATASRALHCGVRKVVVPVYKDEECTEACGVEVIESLNEVGGLDSLRYPTPDVMAEFKRDGELLPAHEYNPQKLLLNDIYELLVQEGSVNHPDYEYFTGGIDDEFDQIWEADEEQRRLVAQFEAWYWELD
;
A
#
# COMPACT_ATOMS: atom_id res chain seq x y z
N MET A 1 -28.30 20.40 40.09
CA MET A 1 -27.66 19.89 38.86
C MET A 1 -27.28 18.44 39.09
N PRO A 2 -27.53 17.51 38.16
CA PRO A 2 -26.93 16.19 38.24
C PRO A 2 -25.39 16.31 38.15
N PRO A 3 -24.62 15.43 38.81
CA PRO A 3 -23.16 15.46 38.71
C PRO A 3 -22.70 15.22 37.25
N PRO A 4 -21.54 15.75 36.84
CA PRO A 4 -21.03 15.57 35.48
C PRO A 4 -20.82 14.09 35.13
N PRO A 5 -20.99 13.70 33.85
CA PRO A 5 -20.81 12.32 33.40
C PRO A 5 -19.36 11.86 33.59
N MET A 6 -19.19 10.65 34.15
CA MET A 6 -17.89 10.01 34.34
C MET A 6 -17.17 9.79 32.99
N SER A 7 -15.85 10.02 32.95
CA SER A 7 -15.03 9.66 31.78
C SER A 7 -15.04 8.14 31.58
N ARG A 8 -15.62 7.68 30.46
CA ARG A 8 -15.76 6.24 30.13
C ARG A 8 -14.43 5.50 30.03
N ASP A 9 -13.33 6.20 29.79
CA ASP A 9 -12.03 5.60 29.48
C ASP A 9 -11.27 5.13 30.74
N ILE A 10 -11.62 5.62 31.93
CA ILE A 10 -10.95 5.28 33.19
C ILE A 10 -11.68 4.15 33.94
N PHE A 11 -12.99 4.01 33.73
CA PHE A 11 -13.87 3.04 34.42
C PHE A 11 -14.28 1.85 33.54
N SER A 12 -13.34 1.34 32.76
CA SER A 12 -13.50 0.08 32.02
C SER A 12 -12.49 -0.96 32.51
N ILE A 13 -12.93 -2.20 32.73
CA ILE A 13 -12.04 -3.31 33.08
C ILE A 13 -10.94 -3.42 32.02
N GLY A 14 -9.68 -3.40 32.45
CA GLY A 14 -8.49 -3.40 31.60
C GLY A 14 -7.95 -2.02 31.22
N ALA A 15 -8.60 -0.92 31.62
CA ALA A 15 -8.04 0.43 31.44
C ALA A 15 -6.73 0.59 32.22
N CYS A 16 -5.74 1.22 31.59
CA CYS A 16 -4.48 1.59 32.24
C CYS A 16 -4.66 2.94 32.94
N VAL A 17 -4.46 2.94 34.26
CA VAL A 17 -4.69 4.11 35.09
C VAL A 17 -3.45 4.38 35.94
N ARG A 18 -3.15 5.67 36.14
CA ARG A 18 -2.17 6.11 37.13
C ARG A 18 -2.92 6.51 38.39
N VAL A 19 -2.51 5.96 39.52
CA VAL A 19 -3.11 6.21 40.84
C VAL A 19 -2.14 7.03 41.67
N ASP A 20 -2.60 8.14 42.24
CA ASP A 20 -1.78 8.98 43.11
C ASP A 20 -1.41 8.29 44.43
N ALA A 21 -0.21 8.59 44.93
CA ALA A 21 0.30 8.07 46.20
C ALA A 21 -0.52 8.61 47.40
N THR A 22 -0.61 7.81 48.46
CA THR A 22 -1.18 8.18 49.77
C THR A 22 -0.25 7.81 50.91
N THR A 23 -0.65 8.16 52.14
CA THR A 23 0.05 7.76 53.36
C THR A 23 0.17 6.24 53.56
N THR A 24 -0.66 5.45 52.88
CA THR A 24 -0.73 3.98 52.99
C THR A 24 -0.40 3.23 51.70
N SER A 25 -0.19 3.93 50.57
CA SER A 25 0.12 3.31 49.27
C SER A 25 1.02 4.22 48.44
N GLN A 26 2.05 3.65 47.80
CA GLN A 26 2.98 4.43 46.98
C GLN A 26 2.37 4.97 45.66
N GLY A 27 1.12 4.60 45.35
CA GLY A 27 0.53 4.90 44.03
C GLY A 27 1.29 4.20 42.91
N GLY A 28 0.97 4.50 41.66
CA GLY A 28 1.64 3.91 40.49
C GLY A 28 0.71 3.64 39.32
N VAL A 29 1.27 3.02 38.28
CA VAL A 29 0.52 2.62 37.08
C VAL A 29 -0.02 1.21 37.26
N GLY A 30 -1.30 1.01 37.02
CA GLY A 30 -1.95 -0.29 37.13
C GLY A 30 -3.11 -0.43 36.15
N PHE A 31 -3.72 -1.61 36.16
CA PHE A 31 -4.89 -1.92 35.35
C PHE A 31 -6.12 -2.11 36.21
N VAL A 32 -7.25 -1.58 35.74
CA VAL A 32 -8.54 -1.74 36.39
C VAL A 32 -8.98 -3.20 36.29
N THR A 33 -9.11 -3.88 37.42
CA THR A 33 -9.54 -5.29 37.47
C THR A 33 -11.02 -5.44 37.78
N LYS A 34 -11.61 -4.45 38.46
CA LYS A 34 -13.04 -4.42 38.79
C LYS A 34 -13.54 -2.99 38.91
N VAL A 35 -14.80 -2.77 38.53
CA VAL A 35 -15.47 -1.47 38.58
C VAL A 35 -16.71 -1.58 39.47
N HIS A 36 -16.83 -0.70 40.46
CA HIS A 36 -17.95 -0.62 41.41
C HIS A 36 -18.74 0.66 41.11
N THR A 37 -19.67 0.58 40.16
CA THR A 37 -20.39 1.73 39.59
C THR A 37 -21.25 2.50 40.60
N GLU A 38 -21.82 1.82 41.60
CA GLU A 38 -22.67 2.46 42.62
C GLU A 38 -21.84 3.30 43.61
N GLU A 39 -20.59 2.91 43.84
CA GLU A 39 -19.68 3.57 44.80
C GLU A 39 -18.68 4.52 44.13
N ARG A 40 -18.67 4.61 42.78
CA ARG A 40 -17.67 5.33 41.96
C ARG A 40 -16.22 4.95 42.29
N LYS A 41 -15.99 3.65 42.50
CA LYS A 41 -14.69 3.09 42.87
C LYS A 41 -14.24 2.00 41.90
N ILE A 42 -12.94 1.76 41.87
CA ILE A 42 -12.35 0.66 41.12
C ILE A 42 -11.31 -0.10 41.94
N ASP A 43 -11.09 -1.35 41.56
CA ASP A 43 -9.95 -2.14 42.03
C ASP A 43 -8.85 -2.07 40.98
N VAL A 44 -7.63 -1.75 41.40
CA VAL A 44 -6.47 -1.62 40.49
C VAL A 44 -5.39 -2.61 40.89
N ASN A 45 -4.88 -3.33 39.88
CA ASN A 45 -3.70 -4.18 40.02
C ASN A 45 -2.49 -3.46 39.41
N TYR A 46 -1.48 -3.16 40.23
CA TYR A 46 -0.32 -2.38 39.79
C TYR A 46 0.64 -3.24 38.95
N ASN A 47 1.31 -2.62 37.96
CA ASN A 47 2.42 -3.27 37.26
C ASN A 47 3.57 -3.52 38.24
N GLU A 48 4.17 -4.71 38.17
CA GLU A 48 5.26 -5.14 39.06
C GLU A 48 6.40 -4.12 39.08
N ASN A 49 6.76 -3.62 40.27
CA ASN A 49 8.11 -3.12 40.48
C ASN A 49 9.08 -4.29 40.35
N SER A 50 10.33 -4.02 39.98
CA SER A 50 11.45 -4.94 39.67
C SER A 50 11.86 -5.96 40.76
N ILE A 51 11.01 -6.17 41.77
CA ILE A 51 11.18 -7.06 42.92
C ILE A 51 10.03 -8.11 43.00
N GLY A 52 9.08 -8.13 42.06
CA GLY A 52 8.10 -9.22 41.92
C GLY A 52 6.99 -9.27 43.00
N ILE A 53 6.67 -8.14 43.64
CA ILE A 53 5.56 -8.05 44.60
C ILE A 53 4.36 -7.41 43.90
N THR A 54 3.28 -8.18 43.75
CA THR A 54 2.00 -7.71 43.24
C THR A 54 1.20 -7.07 44.37
N ASN A 55 1.11 -5.74 44.40
CA ASN A 55 0.21 -5.04 45.33
C ASN A 55 -1.15 -4.84 44.66
N SER A 56 -2.22 -5.26 45.32
CA SER A 56 -3.59 -4.91 44.93
C SER A 56 -4.15 -3.94 45.96
N SER A 57 -4.74 -2.83 45.50
CA SER A 57 -5.47 -1.92 46.37
C SER A 57 -6.93 -1.95 45.94
N PRO A 58 -7.81 -2.59 46.71
CA PRO A 58 -9.23 -2.52 46.42
C PRO A 58 -9.76 -1.11 46.79
N PHE A 59 -10.80 -0.65 46.09
CA PHE A 59 -11.54 0.58 46.40
C PHE A 59 -10.78 1.92 46.24
N ILE A 60 -10.31 2.23 45.03
CA ILE A 60 -9.73 3.54 44.70
C ILE A 60 -10.81 4.48 44.14
N ASP A 61 -10.93 5.67 44.75
CA ASP A 61 -11.87 6.72 44.33
C ASP A 61 -11.42 7.44 43.05
N GLU A 62 -12.40 7.88 42.25
CA GLU A 62 -12.23 8.60 40.98
C GLU A 62 -11.24 9.78 41.04
N VAL A 63 -11.23 10.52 42.15
CA VAL A 63 -10.40 11.73 42.32
C VAL A 63 -8.90 11.41 42.28
N ARG A 64 -8.52 10.15 42.47
CA ARG A 64 -7.12 9.69 42.50
C ARG A 64 -6.68 9.06 41.18
N LEU A 65 -7.54 9.04 40.16
CA LEU A 65 -7.31 8.33 38.91
C LEU A 65 -7.02 9.29 37.77
N HIS A 66 -5.89 9.07 37.10
CA HIS A 66 -5.53 9.77 35.89
C HIS A 66 -5.46 8.79 34.72
N PRO A 67 -6.05 9.11 33.55
CA PRO A 67 -5.93 8.28 32.37
C PRO A 67 -4.47 8.26 31.92
N HIS A 68 -3.89 7.07 31.76
CA HIS A 68 -2.51 6.93 31.33
C HIS A 68 -2.42 6.34 29.92
N VAL A 69 -1.81 7.09 29.00
CA VAL A 69 -1.51 6.62 27.64
C VAL A 69 -0.13 5.96 27.67
N TYR A 70 -0.08 4.67 27.34
CA TYR A 70 1.16 3.89 27.33
C TYR A 70 2.04 4.31 26.13
N ALA A 71 3.09 5.09 26.38
CA ALA A 71 4.19 5.30 25.44
C ALA A 71 5.37 4.39 25.88
N PRO A 72 5.84 3.45 25.04
CA PRO A 72 6.98 2.62 25.41
C PRO A 72 8.28 3.42 25.38
N SER A 73 9.07 3.32 26.46
CA SER A 73 10.47 3.74 26.63
C SER A 73 10.75 5.22 26.96
N ASP A 74 11.14 5.46 28.21
CA ASP A 74 12.39 6.18 28.55
C ASP A 74 12.83 5.75 29.95
N ASP A 75 13.64 4.69 29.98
CA ASP A 75 14.32 4.19 31.18
C ASP A 75 15.78 4.63 31.09
N THR A 76 16.05 5.90 31.39
CA THR A 76 17.41 6.39 31.70
C THR A 76 17.35 7.26 32.93
N GLY A 77 17.70 6.66 34.07
CA GLY A 77 17.93 7.39 35.30
C GLY A 77 19.15 8.29 35.19
N THR A 78 19.00 9.56 35.57
CA THR A 78 20.09 10.33 36.20
C THR A 78 19.53 11.31 37.21
N ARG A 79 19.93 11.09 38.46
CA ARG A 79 19.94 12.04 39.57
C ARG A 79 20.84 13.22 39.18
N SER A 80 20.31 14.45 39.15
CA SER A 80 21.03 15.60 39.74
C SER A 80 20.03 16.71 40.07
N GLY A 81 20.03 17.12 41.34
CA GLY A 81 19.26 18.27 41.80
C GLY A 81 20.07 19.55 41.71
N ARG A 82 19.39 20.68 41.48
CA ARG A 82 19.81 21.98 42.01
C ARG A 82 18.62 22.94 42.08
N HIS A 83 18.31 23.33 43.32
CA HIS A 83 17.47 24.47 43.66
C HIS A 83 18.00 25.79 43.07
N ARG A 84 17.07 26.66 42.66
CA ARG A 84 17.03 28.09 43.06
C ARG A 84 15.64 28.65 42.75
N GLY A 85 15.05 29.32 43.73
CA GLY A 85 13.69 29.86 43.67
C GLY A 85 13.59 31.34 43.32
N ALA A 86 12.33 31.75 43.23
CA ALA A 86 11.73 33.07 43.41
C ALA A 86 12.14 34.23 42.49
N ALA A 87 11.17 34.79 41.75
CA ALA A 87 10.61 36.11 42.07
C ALA A 87 9.31 36.39 41.28
N VAL A 88 8.31 36.85 42.03
CA VAL A 88 7.05 37.46 41.60
C VAL A 88 7.31 38.90 41.20
N VAL A 89 6.83 39.37 40.03
CA VAL A 89 6.42 40.77 39.85
C VAL A 89 5.22 40.87 38.88
N SER A 90 4.28 41.68 39.30
CA SER A 90 2.96 41.99 38.79
C SER A 90 2.93 42.98 37.61
N GLY A 91 1.80 43.03 36.89
CA GLY A 91 1.14 44.32 36.63
C GLY A 91 0.67 44.68 35.21
N ARG A 92 -0.67 44.66 35.08
CA ARG A 92 -1.56 45.69 34.49
C ARG A 92 -1.75 45.82 32.96
N ARG A 93 -2.99 45.45 32.59
CA ARG A 93 -3.85 46.01 31.52
C ARG A 93 -3.89 47.55 31.47
N ARG A 94 -4.09 48.10 30.27
CA ARG A 94 -5.03 49.21 29.99
C ARG A 94 -5.53 49.19 28.53
N ALA A 95 -6.83 49.40 28.38
CA ALA A 95 -7.60 49.53 27.14
C ALA A 95 -7.87 51.01 26.81
N ALA A 96 -8.11 51.34 25.53
CA ALA A 96 -8.90 52.50 25.04
C ALA A 96 -8.80 52.58 23.51
N VAL A 97 -9.68 53.17 22.70
CA VAL A 97 -11.10 53.56 22.70
C VAL A 97 -11.37 54.04 21.25
N VAL A 98 -12.60 53.81 20.78
CA VAL A 98 -13.15 54.21 19.47
C VAL A 98 -13.27 55.73 19.31
N THR A 99 -13.06 56.26 18.09
CA THR A 99 -13.59 57.57 17.66
C THR A 99 -14.19 57.51 16.24
N PRO A 100 -15.19 58.37 15.90
CA PRO A 100 -16.12 58.22 14.76
C PRO A 100 -15.78 59.11 13.54
N PRO A 101 -16.41 58.90 12.36
CA PRO A 101 -16.08 59.62 11.12
C PRO A 101 -16.92 60.90 10.89
N PRO A 102 -16.46 61.82 10.02
CA PRO A 102 -17.12 63.10 9.73
C PRO A 102 -18.15 63.03 8.58
N PRO A 103 -18.99 64.08 8.38
CA PRO A 103 -20.24 64.04 7.62
C PRO A 103 -20.10 64.43 6.12
N PRO A 104 -21.17 64.27 5.30
CA PRO A 104 -21.06 64.12 3.85
C PRO A 104 -21.16 65.44 3.07
N ARG A 105 -20.53 65.50 1.89
CA ARG A 105 -20.71 66.58 0.90
C ARG A 105 -21.32 66.07 -0.40
N ALA A 106 -22.18 66.90 -0.98
CA ALA A 106 -23.17 66.56 -1.98
C ALA A 106 -22.65 66.38 -3.43
N VAL A 107 -23.47 65.59 -4.14
CA VAL A 107 -23.54 65.16 -5.54
C VAL A 107 -23.09 66.15 -6.62
N ARG A 108 -22.35 65.65 -7.62
CA ARG A 108 -22.44 66.11 -9.02
C ARG A 108 -22.64 64.92 -9.96
N SER A 109 -23.78 64.94 -10.66
CA SER A 109 -24.23 63.92 -11.61
C SER A 109 -23.36 63.88 -12.87
N ARG A 110 -22.77 62.72 -13.18
CA ARG A 110 -22.32 62.38 -14.55
C ARG A 110 -23.11 61.17 -15.03
N LYS A 111 -23.75 61.32 -16.20
CA LYS A 111 -24.44 60.26 -16.94
C LYS A 111 -23.56 59.00 -17.00
N ARG A 112 -23.91 57.95 -16.24
CA ARG A 112 -23.25 56.65 -16.34
C ARG A 112 -23.72 55.96 -17.62
N LYS A 113 -22.81 55.75 -18.57
CA LYS A 113 -22.90 54.64 -19.53
C LYS A 113 -23.25 53.38 -18.71
N ARG A 114 -24.31 52.65 -19.08
CA ARG A 114 -24.65 51.38 -18.45
C ARG A 114 -23.41 50.47 -18.47
N ASN A 115 -22.85 50.19 -17.30
CA ASN A 115 -21.74 49.25 -17.16
C ASN A 115 -22.18 47.89 -17.71
N LYS A 116 -21.49 47.37 -18.74
CA LYS A 116 -21.64 45.97 -19.17
C LYS A 116 -21.28 45.09 -17.96
N PRO A 117 -22.10 44.09 -17.57
CA PRO A 117 -21.79 43.22 -16.44
C PRO A 117 -20.44 42.53 -16.65
N LYS A 118 -19.58 42.53 -15.62
CA LYS A 118 -18.19 42.03 -15.67
C LYS A 118 -18.09 40.52 -15.51
N ASN A 119 -19.10 39.86 -14.92
CA ASN A 119 -19.11 38.42 -14.69
C ASN A 119 -20.52 37.81 -14.85
N ILE A 120 -20.59 36.47 -14.80
CA ILE A 120 -21.84 35.72 -14.98
C ILE A 120 -22.88 35.98 -13.86
N TYR A 121 -22.46 36.26 -12.63
CA TYR A 121 -23.37 36.56 -11.51
C TYR A 121 -24.08 37.91 -11.72
N GLU A 122 -23.34 38.93 -12.15
CA GLU A 122 -23.89 40.24 -12.54
C GLU A 122 -24.79 40.12 -13.78
N THR A 123 -24.43 39.25 -14.72
CA THR A 123 -25.25 38.98 -15.93
C THR A 123 -26.58 38.34 -15.56
N LEU A 124 -26.58 37.38 -14.63
CA LEU A 124 -27.80 36.77 -14.10
C LEU A 124 -28.65 37.77 -13.32
N ALA A 125 -28.03 38.61 -12.48
CA ALA A 125 -28.75 39.65 -11.73
C ALA A 125 -29.33 40.74 -12.66
N ALA A 126 -28.65 41.09 -13.75
CA ALA A 126 -29.17 42.00 -14.76
C ALA A 126 -30.28 41.36 -15.60
N SER A 127 -30.26 40.02 -15.74
CA SER A 127 -31.25 39.28 -16.54
C SER A 127 -32.64 39.21 -15.92
N THR A 128 -32.76 39.25 -14.59
CA THR A 128 -34.06 39.28 -13.90
C THR A 128 -34.82 40.58 -14.13
N LEU A 129 -34.13 41.66 -14.52
CA LEU A 129 -34.71 42.97 -14.87
C LEU A 129 -34.79 43.19 -16.38
N TRP A 130 -34.54 42.16 -17.20
CA TRP A 130 -34.55 42.27 -18.64
C TRP A 130 -35.97 42.16 -19.20
N VAL A 131 -36.50 43.28 -19.71
CA VAL A 131 -37.92 43.42 -20.11
C VAL A 131 -38.14 43.53 -21.63
N SER A 132 -37.09 43.62 -22.47
CA SER A 132 -37.29 44.17 -23.84
C SER A 132 -37.31 43.17 -25.00
N SER A 133 -38.13 43.51 -26.00
CA SER A 133 -38.68 42.75 -27.12
C SER A 133 -37.81 42.66 -28.39
N THR A 134 -36.62 43.25 -28.42
CA THR A 134 -35.72 43.18 -29.58
C THR A 134 -34.27 42.99 -29.16
N GLY A 135 -33.85 41.73 -28.99
CA GLY A 135 -32.45 41.33 -28.77
C GLY A 135 -32.30 39.99 -28.04
N PRO A 136 -31.16 39.29 -28.20
CA PRO A 136 -30.87 38.07 -27.47
C PRO A 136 -30.67 38.32 -25.98
N HIS A 137 -31.06 37.35 -25.16
CA HIS A 137 -31.03 37.43 -23.71
C HIS A 137 -29.59 37.63 -23.18
N PRO A 138 -29.35 38.46 -22.14
CA PRO A 138 -27.98 38.77 -21.66
C PRO A 138 -27.12 37.56 -21.34
N VAL A 139 -27.73 36.50 -20.79
CA VAL A 139 -27.04 35.23 -20.48
C VAL A 139 -26.62 34.48 -21.76
N LEU A 140 -27.42 34.54 -22.83
CA LEU A 140 -27.10 33.92 -24.11
C LEU A 140 -25.92 34.61 -24.79
N ASN A 141 -25.91 35.94 -24.78
CA ASN A 141 -24.77 36.72 -25.27
C ASN A 141 -23.51 36.43 -24.47
N HIS A 142 -23.61 36.36 -23.14
CA HIS A 142 -22.45 36.06 -22.31
C HIS A 142 -21.85 34.66 -22.57
N LEU A 143 -22.70 33.66 -22.85
CA LEU A 143 -22.25 32.32 -23.23
C LEU A 143 -21.68 32.25 -24.65
N ALA A 144 -22.23 33.02 -25.60
CA ALA A 144 -21.73 33.11 -26.97
C ALA A 144 -20.39 33.87 -27.03
N ASP A 145 -20.35 35.08 -26.47
CA ASP A 145 -19.12 35.90 -26.33
C ASP A 145 -18.01 35.07 -25.67
N GLY A 146 -18.34 34.33 -24.61
CA GLY A 146 -17.38 33.49 -23.90
C GLY A 146 -16.91 32.27 -24.69
N LYS A 147 -17.72 31.74 -25.61
CA LYS A 147 -17.26 30.63 -26.48
C LYS A 147 -16.33 31.12 -27.58
N GLU A 148 -16.60 32.31 -28.11
CA GLU A 148 -15.80 32.92 -29.17
C GLU A 148 -14.47 33.47 -28.64
N ASN A 149 -14.45 34.02 -27.42
CA ASN A 149 -13.32 34.78 -26.90
C ASN A 149 -12.59 34.14 -25.69
N LYS A 150 -13.03 32.98 -25.18
CA LYS A 150 -12.41 32.34 -24.01
C LYS A 150 -12.24 30.83 -24.17
N ASP A 151 -11.18 30.29 -23.57
CA ASP A 151 -10.90 28.85 -23.59
C ASP A 151 -11.97 28.03 -22.87
N ALA A 152 -12.14 26.78 -23.28
CA ALA A 152 -13.07 25.86 -22.64
C ALA A 152 -12.84 25.79 -21.11
N GLY A 153 -13.95 25.75 -20.36
CA GLY A 153 -13.93 25.74 -18.89
C GLY A 153 -13.67 27.10 -18.22
N TRP A 154 -13.68 28.21 -18.95
CA TRP A 154 -13.46 29.55 -18.40
C TRP A 154 -14.43 29.91 -17.26
N MET A 155 -15.70 29.53 -17.38
CA MET A 155 -16.71 29.82 -16.36
C MET A 155 -16.42 29.05 -15.07
N ARG A 156 -15.86 27.84 -15.19
CA ARG A 156 -15.40 27.06 -14.05
C ARG A 156 -14.24 27.75 -13.33
N ARG A 157 -13.30 28.35 -14.07
CA ARG A 157 -12.19 29.12 -13.51
C ARG A 157 -12.70 30.38 -12.79
N GLU A 158 -13.58 31.15 -13.43
CA GLU A 158 -14.16 32.35 -12.82
C GLU A 158 -14.94 32.06 -11.54
N VAL A 159 -15.73 30.98 -11.50
CA VAL A 159 -16.46 30.57 -10.29
C VAL A 159 -15.52 30.17 -9.16
N LYS A 160 -14.42 29.49 -9.49
CA LYS A 160 -13.40 29.11 -8.49
C LYS A 160 -12.68 30.32 -7.94
N THR A 161 -12.27 31.25 -8.80
CA THR A 161 -11.63 32.51 -8.38
C THR A 161 -12.58 33.35 -7.54
N ALA A 162 -13.85 33.46 -7.92
CA ALA A 162 -14.84 34.25 -7.18
C ALA A 162 -15.24 33.65 -5.82
N LEU A 163 -15.04 32.35 -5.62
CA LEU A 163 -15.43 31.62 -4.41
C LEU A 163 -14.24 31.06 -3.61
N GLU A 164 -13.00 31.43 -3.99
CA GLU A 164 -11.75 30.96 -3.36
C GLU A 164 -11.66 29.42 -3.22
N LEU A 165 -12.13 28.68 -4.23
CA LEU A 165 -12.20 27.21 -4.17
C LEU A 165 -10.91 26.53 -4.64
N PRO A 166 -10.47 25.42 -3.99
CA PRO A 166 -9.26 24.70 -4.40
C PRO A 166 -9.38 24.06 -5.79
N SER A 167 -8.24 23.95 -6.48
CA SER A 167 -8.15 23.32 -7.81
C SER A 167 -8.68 21.87 -7.73
N THR A 168 -9.41 21.45 -8.77
CA THR A 168 -10.07 20.14 -8.81
C THR A 168 -9.93 19.55 -10.20
N PRO A 169 -9.79 18.21 -10.31
CA PRO A 169 -9.65 17.54 -11.60
C PRO A 169 -10.76 17.88 -12.60
N ILE A 170 -10.40 17.81 -13.87
CA ILE A 170 -11.30 17.99 -15.01
C ILE A 170 -12.34 16.86 -14.97
N GLY A 171 -13.64 17.20 -14.94
CA GLY A 171 -14.74 16.23 -15.08
C GLY A 171 -15.80 16.21 -13.97
N GLN A 172 -15.50 16.63 -12.73
CA GLN A 172 -16.50 16.66 -11.65
C GLN A 172 -16.80 18.08 -11.17
N LEU A 173 -18.04 18.54 -11.41
CA LEU A 173 -18.54 19.81 -10.89
C LEU A 173 -18.92 19.69 -9.40
N LYS A 174 -18.48 20.63 -8.56
CA LYS A 174 -18.86 20.73 -7.14
C LYS A 174 -20.19 21.49 -6.97
N SER A 175 -20.73 21.49 -5.75
CA SER A 175 -22.06 22.05 -5.44
C SER A 175 -22.24 23.52 -5.86
N PRO A 176 -21.28 24.45 -5.67
CA PRO A 176 -21.42 25.83 -6.14
C PRO A 176 -21.49 25.93 -7.67
N GLU A 177 -20.64 25.17 -8.37
CA GLU A 177 -20.62 25.08 -9.83
C GLU A 177 -21.95 24.51 -10.36
N LYS A 178 -22.47 23.44 -9.76
CA LYS A 178 -23.77 22.83 -10.09
C LYS A 178 -24.95 23.78 -9.89
N ARG A 179 -24.94 24.57 -8.80
CA ARG A 179 -26.00 25.55 -8.52
C ARG A 179 -26.03 26.66 -9.56
N LEU A 180 -24.86 27.20 -9.91
CA LEU A 180 -24.78 28.24 -10.94
C LEU A 180 -25.17 27.70 -12.32
N LEU A 181 -24.68 26.52 -12.67
CA LEU A 181 -25.04 25.80 -13.90
C LEU A 181 -26.56 25.63 -14.02
N SER A 182 -27.21 25.16 -12.95
CA SER A 182 -28.67 24.99 -12.91
C SER A 182 -29.40 26.33 -13.08
N ARG A 183 -28.94 27.41 -12.43
CA ARG A 183 -29.56 28.75 -12.59
C ARG A 183 -29.43 29.28 -14.02
N ILE A 184 -28.28 29.10 -14.66
CA ILE A 184 -28.06 29.49 -16.06
C ILE A 184 -28.98 28.70 -16.98
N HIS A 185 -29.05 27.38 -16.80
CA HIS A 185 -29.92 26.53 -17.61
C HIS A 185 -31.39 26.90 -17.44
N THR A 186 -31.90 27.01 -16.22
CA THR A 186 -33.30 27.42 -15.96
C THR A 186 -33.61 28.74 -16.64
N THR A 187 -32.70 29.72 -16.52
CA THR A 187 -32.85 31.05 -17.16
C THR A 187 -32.87 30.96 -18.68
N VAL A 188 -32.14 30.04 -19.29
CA VAL A 188 -32.08 29.85 -20.75
C VAL A 188 -33.29 29.07 -21.27
N THR A 189 -33.78 28.07 -20.54
CA THR A 189 -34.91 27.24 -20.97
C THR A 189 -36.28 27.87 -20.77
N THR A 190 -36.40 28.90 -19.92
CA THR A 190 -37.63 29.69 -19.79
C THR A 190 -37.79 30.72 -20.93
N LEU A 191 -36.80 30.86 -21.81
CA LEU A 191 -36.88 31.75 -22.96
C LEU A 191 -37.70 31.12 -24.10
N THR A 192 -38.49 31.93 -24.79
CA THR A 192 -39.26 31.49 -25.97
C THR A 192 -38.32 31.05 -27.10
N PRO A 193 -38.73 30.10 -27.97
CA PRO A 193 -37.90 29.65 -29.11
C PRO A 193 -37.44 30.78 -30.03
N SER A 194 -38.25 31.84 -30.17
CA SER A 194 -37.87 33.05 -30.93
C SER A 194 -36.68 33.80 -30.34
N LYS A 195 -36.45 33.71 -29.02
CA LYS A 195 -35.37 34.39 -28.28
C LYS A 195 -34.08 33.57 -28.17
N THR A 196 -34.12 32.28 -28.49
CA THR A 196 -32.96 31.38 -28.52
C THR A 196 -32.46 31.10 -29.95
N LYS A 197 -33.18 31.58 -30.98
CA LYS A 197 -32.83 31.44 -32.39
C LYS A 197 -31.41 31.97 -32.66
N GLY A 198 -30.54 31.13 -33.22
CA GLY A 198 -29.14 31.45 -33.49
C GLY A 198 -28.14 31.07 -32.40
N PHE A 199 -28.60 30.61 -31.22
CA PHE A 199 -27.72 30.19 -30.13
C PHE A 199 -27.77 28.67 -29.92
N ASN A 200 -26.63 28.01 -30.03
CA ASN A 200 -26.48 26.62 -29.62
C ASN A 200 -26.25 26.53 -28.10
N THR A 201 -27.33 26.69 -27.35
CA THR A 201 -27.32 26.82 -25.87
C THR A 201 -26.60 25.68 -25.17
N LEU A 202 -26.85 24.44 -25.57
CA LEU A 202 -26.20 23.25 -25.02
C LEU A 202 -24.70 23.22 -25.31
N SER A 203 -24.28 23.52 -26.54
CA SER A 203 -22.86 23.55 -26.93
C SER A 203 -22.12 24.69 -26.24
N ASN A 204 -22.72 25.88 -26.16
CA ASN A 204 -22.10 27.05 -25.53
C ASN A 204 -21.97 26.85 -24.01
N HIS A 205 -22.97 26.22 -23.38
CA HIS A 205 -22.92 25.87 -21.97
C HIS A 205 -21.87 24.78 -21.68
N ALA A 206 -21.80 23.74 -22.51
CA ALA A 206 -20.79 22.69 -22.42
C ALA A 206 -19.36 23.26 -22.52
N HIS A 207 -19.12 24.17 -23.47
CA HIS A 207 -17.84 24.87 -23.65
C HIS A 207 -17.48 25.72 -22.43
N ALA A 208 -18.41 26.52 -21.91
CA ALA A 208 -18.19 27.37 -20.74
C ALA A 208 -17.72 26.58 -19.50
N TRP A 209 -18.25 25.37 -19.30
CA TRP A 209 -17.89 24.49 -18.17
C TRP A 209 -16.76 23.49 -18.47
N GLY A 210 -16.30 23.39 -19.73
CA GLY A 210 -15.27 22.43 -20.13
C GLY A 210 -15.73 20.97 -19.95
N THR A 211 -16.99 20.68 -20.31
CA THR A 211 -17.59 19.36 -20.16
C THR A 211 -18.42 18.98 -21.39
N SER A 212 -18.91 17.73 -21.45
CA SER A 212 -19.73 17.27 -22.58
C SER A 212 -21.17 17.77 -22.49
N THR A 213 -21.84 17.94 -23.64
CA THR A 213 -23.27 18.28 -23.71
C THR A 213 -24.15 17.25 -22.99
N ARG A 214 -23.78 15.96 -23.04
CA ARG A 214 -24.44 14.87 -22.31
C ARG A 214 -24.29 15.01 -20.80
N THR A 215 -23.17 15.53 -20.33
CA THR A 215 -22.92 15.79 -18.91
C THR A 215 -23.82 16.93 -18.40
N ILE A 216 -23.95 18.02 -19.17
CA ILE A 216 -24.86 19.13 -18.87
C ILE A 216 -26.29 18.58 -18.68
N GLN A 217 -26.83 17.91 -19.70
CA GLN A 217 -28.19 17.34 -19.66
C GLN A 217 -28.45 16.41 -18.48
N ARG A 218 -27.47 15.56 -18.11
CA ARG A 218 -27.61 14.63 -16.96
C ARG A 218 -27.57 15.34 -15.61
N ILE A 219 -26.79 16.40 -15.48
CA ILE A 219 -26.69 17.19 -14.25
C ILE A 219 -27.99 17.96 -14.03
N ASP A 220 -28.56 18.49 -15.10
CA ASP A 220 -29.83 19.23 -15.05
C ASP A 220 -31.00 18.33 -14.63
N ALA A 221 -31.11 17.13 -15.22
CA ALA A 221 -32.15 16.17 -14.83
C ALA A 221 -32.06 15.75 -13.34
N ARG A 222 -30.86 15.64 -12.78
CA ARG A 222 -30.67 15.28 -11.36
C ARG A 222 -30.90 16.46 -10.41
N ASN A 223 -30.53 17.68 -10.81
CA ASN A 223 -30.64 18.86 -9.96
C ASN A 223 -32.06 19.46 -9.98
N LEU A 224 -32.79 19.41 -11.10
CA LEU A 224 -34.20 19.84 -11.17
C LEU A 224 -35.14 18.95 -10.33
N ALA A 225 -34.75 17.68 -10.11
CA ALA A 225 -35.47 16.74 -9.25
C ALA A 225 -35.18 16.93 -7.75
N ASP A 226 -34.34 17.90 -7.37
CA ASP A 226 -33.91 18.14 -5.99
C ASP A 226 -34.12 19.61 -5.61
N VAL A 227 -35.32 19.92 -5.09
CA VAL A 227 -35.76 21.30 -4.79
C VAL A 227 -34.89 21.96 -3.72
N THR A 228 -34.23 21.18 -2.85
CA THR A 228 -33.41 21.71 -1.74
C THR A 228 -31.95 21.94 -2.14
N LEU A 229 -31.48 21.39 -3.27
CA LEU A 229 -30.10 21.51 -3.76
C LEU A 229 -29.03 21.25 -2.68
N THR A 230 -29.38 20.46 -1.66
CA THR A 230 -28.50 20.15 -0.53
C THR A 230 -27.55 19.04 -0.92
N ALA A 231 -26.24 19.28 -0.77
CA ALA A 231 -25.19 18.30 -1.02
C ALA A 231 -25.11 17.19 0.04
N SER A 232 -26.16 16.98 0.82
CA SER A 232 -26.34 15.78 1.62
C SER A 232 -26.53 14.62 0.65
N ARG A 233 -25.68 13.61 0.78
CA ARG A 233 -25.81 12.33 0.07
C ARG A 233 -27.24 11.84 0.32
N LYS A 234 -28.11 11.82 -0.69
CA LYS A 234 -29.43 11.18 -0.59
C LYS A 234 -29.18 9.79 -0.02
N GLU A 235 -29.65 9.53 1.20
CA GLU A 235 -29.74 8.16 1.69
C GLU A 235 -30.50 7.38 0.62
N ARG A 236 -29.86 6.35 0.08
CA ARG A 236 -30.54 5.55 -0.93
C ARG A 236 -31.71 4.88 -0.22
N ALA A 237 -32.88 4.87 -0.85
CA ALA A 237 -34.04 4.15 -0.35
C ALA A 237 -33.77 2.64 -0.15
N ASP A 238 -32.65 2.13 -0.70
CA ASP A 238 -32.22 0.74 -0.62
C ASP A 238 -31.18 0.46 0.49
N VAL A 239 -30.84 1.44 1.34
CA VAL A 239 -29.96 1.22 2.50
C VAL A 239 -30.55 0.12 3.38
N GLY A 240 -29.77 -0.95 3.60
CA GLY A 240 -30.21 -2.13 4.36
C GLY A 240 -30.96 -3.19 3.55
N THR A 241 -31.27 -2.95 2.27
CA THR A 241 -31.96 -3.93 1.40
C THR A 241 -30.97 -4.69 0.51
N SER A 242 -30.92 -6.01 0.65
CA SER A 242 -30.08 -6.91 -0.13
C SER A 242 -30.80 -8.23 -0.37
N ILE A 243 -30.22 -9.12 -1.20
CA ILE A 243 -30.75 -10.48 -1.35
C ILE A 243 -30.75 -11.26 -0.02
N PHE A 244 -29.90 -10.89 0.93
CA PHE A 244 -29.85 -11.53 2.25
C PHE A 244 -30.93 -10.98 3.20
N THR A 245 -31.31 -9.71 3.05
CA THR A 245 -32.18 -9.01 4.02
C THR A 245 -33.60 -8.75 3.52
N CYS A 246 -33.88 -8.84 2.22
CA CYS A 246 -35.16 -8.47 1.63
C CYS A 246 -35.71 -9.56 0.70
N GLU A 247 -36.94 -10.01 0.99
CA GLU A 247 -37.64 -11.05 0.20
C GLU A 247 -37.99 -10.59 -1.21
N ALA A 248 -38.58 -9.41 -1.37
CA ALA A 248 -38.89 -8.85 -2.69
C ALA A 248 -37.63 -8.77 -3.59
N ARG A 249 -36.47 -8.49 -3.00
CA ARG A 249 -35.19 -8.47 -3.73
C ARG A 249 -34.69 -9.87 -4.07
N ARG A 250 -34.98 -10.89 -3.26
CA ARG A 250 -34.74 -12.30 -3.60
C ARG A 250 -35.62 -12.75 -4.76
N GLU A 251 -36.90 -12.40 -4.75
CA GLU A 251 -37.84 -12.76 -5.81
C GLU A 251 -37.44 -12.15 -7.16
N GLN A 252 -36.97 -10.90 -7.15
CA GLN A 252 -36.49 -10.19 -8.33
C GLN A 252 -35.21 -10.82 -8.92
N VAL A 253 -34.30 -11.30 -8.06
CA VAL A 253 -32.98 -11.79 -8.49
C VAL A 253 -33.02 -13.27 -8.85
N PHE A 254 -33.62 -14.12 -8.02
CA PHE A 254 -33.66 -15.56 -8.21
C PHE A 254 -34.89 -15.96 -9.02
N THR A 255 -34.79 -15.78 -10.34
CA THR A 255 -35.81 -16.23 -11.30
C THR A 255 -35.41 -17.57 -11.91
N PRO A 256 -36.34 -18.35 -12.48
CA PRO A 256 -36.02 -19.60 -13.19
C PRO A 256 -34.96 -19.41 -14.29
N VAL A 257 -35.03 -18.27 -15.00
CA VAL A 257 -34.04 -17.87 -16.01
C VAL A 257 -32.66 -17.60 -15.40
N ASP A 258 -32.59 -16.90 -14.27
CA ASP A 258 -31.31 -16.63 -13.60
C ASP A 258 -30.67 -17.91 -13.07
N TYR A 259 -31.48 -18.81 -12.49
CA TYR A 259 -31.02 -20.12 -12.05
C TYR A 259 -30.45 -20.92 -13.24
N TYR A 260 -31.18 -20.96 -14.36
CA TYR A 260 -30.73 -21.63 -15.59
C TYR A 260 -29.39 -21.09 -16.09
N LYS A 261 -29.23 -19.76 -16.17
CA LYS A 261 -27.96 -19.13 -16.56
C LYS A 261 -26.79 -19.58 -15.69
N ARG A 262 -26.99 -19.61 -14.37
CA ARG A 262 -25.93 -20.03 -13.44
C ARG A 262 -25.66 -21.53 -13.52
N TYR A 263 -26.69 -22.36 -13.69
CA TYR A 263 -26.57 -23.80 -13.90
C TYR A 263 -25.81 -24.13 -15.19
N ARG A 264 -26.18 -23.51 -16.33
CA ARG A 264 -25.49 -23.71 -17.61
C ARG A 264 -24.02 -23.33 -17.53
N ARG A 265 -23.68 -22.19 -16.93
CA ARG A 265 -22.29 -21.76 -16.73
C ARG A 265 -21.49 -22.67 -15.78
N HIS A 266 -22.17 -23.31 -14.83
CA HIS A 266 -21.54 -24.24 -13.90
C HIS A 266 -21.18 -25.57 -14.58
N HIS A 267 -22.05 -26.09 -15.44
CA HIS A 267 -21.86 -27.38 -16.11
C HIS A 267 -21.21 -27.30 -17.50
N HIS A 268 -21.28 -26.14 -18.16
CA HIS A 268 -20.73 -25.87 -19.49
C HIS A 268 -20.09 -24.47 -19.51
N PRO A 269 -18.78 -24.35 -19.23
CA PRO A 269 -18.11 -23.07 -19.00
C PRO A 269 -17.81 -22.25 -20.28
N GLU A 270 -18.38 -22.62 -21.43
CA GLU A 270 -18.21 -21.88 -22.68
C GLU A 270 -18.79 -20.45 -22.60
N PRO A 271 -18.16 -19.46 -23.23
CA PRO A 271 -18.56 -18.06 -23.13
C PRO A 271 -19.83 -17.76 -23.95
N LEU A 272 -20.99 -18.02 -23.37
CA LEU A 272 -22.28 -17.66 -23.95
C LEU A 272 -22.77 -16.28 -23.46
N SER A 273 -23.33 -15.50 -24.37
CA SER A 273 -23.91 -14.18 -24.06
C SER A 273 -25.18 -14.33 -23.22
N GLU A 274 -25.51 -13.28 -22.45
CA GLU A 274 -26.75 -13.27 -21.64
C GLU A 274 -28.02 -13.40 -22.48
N ALA A 275 -28.01 -12.88 -23.70
CA ALA A 275 -29.12 -12.95 -24.64
C ALA A 275 -29.32 -14.40 -25.14
N ALA A 276 -28.22 -15.05 -25.55
CA ALA A 276 -28.24 -16.43 -26.01
C ALA A 276 -28.78 -17.40 -24.94
N LEU A 277 -28.30 -17.28 -23.70
CA LEU A 277 -28.79 -18.11 -22.59
C LEU A 277 -30.26 -17.88 -22.26
N ARG A 278 -30.77 -16.67 -22.50
CA ARG A 278 -32.19 -16.35 -22.28
C ARG A 278 -33.06 -16.94 -23.39
N GLU A 279 -32.63 -16.84 -24.64
CA GLU A 279 -33.31 -17.45 -25.78
C GLU A 279 -33.34 -18.98 -25.66
N GLU A 280 -32.22 -19.59 -25.27
CA GLU A 280 -32.13 -21.04 -25.03
C GLU A 280 -33.13 -21.50 -23.97
N PHE A 281 -33.25 -20.75 -22.86
CA PHE A 281 -34.25 -21.05 -21.82
C PHE A 281 -35.70 -20.94 -22.34
N LEU A 282 -36.00 -19.95 -23.17
CA LEU A 282 -37.35 -19.73 -23.71
C LEU A 282 -37.76 -20.83 -24.72
N GLN A 283 -36.78 -21.49 -25.34
CA GLN A 283 -37.00 -22.62 -26.24
C GLN A 283 -37.28 -23.94 -25.51
N LEU A 284 -37.01 -24.01 -24.19
CA LEU A 284 -37.34 -25.18 -23.39
C LEU A 284 -38.85 -25.33 -23.25
N SER A 285 -39.34 -26.58 -23.35
CA SER A 285 -40.73 -26.90 -23.04
C SER A 285 -41.06 -26.59 -21.57
N VAL A 286 -42.34 -26.41 -21.27
CA VAL A 286 -42.82 -26.17 -19.89
C VAL A 286 -42.32 -27.25 -18.93
N GLN A 287 -42.31 -28.53 -19.35
CA GLN A 287 -41.81 -29.64 -18.53
C GLN A 287 -40.30 -29.54 -18.24
N GLN A 288 -39.50 -29.05 -19.20
CA GLN A 288 -38.07 -28.83 -19.03
C GLN A 288 -37.75 -27.60 -18.18
N GLN A 289 -38.69 -26.66 -18.02
CA GLN A 289 -38.51 -25.48 -17.18
C GLN A 289 -38.75 -25.73 -15.68
N ILE A 290 -39.56 -26.75 -15.34
CA ILE A 290 -39.94 -27.10 -13.96
C ILE A 290 -38.72 -27.28 -13.04
N PRO A 291 -37.66 -28.03 -13.41
CA PRO A 291 -36.48 -28.19 -12.55
C PRO A 291 -35.78 -26.87 -12.22
N TYR A 292 -35.78 -25.90 -13.14
CA TYR A 292 -35.18 -24.59 -12.92
C TYR A 292 -36.06 -23.67 -12.08
N GLN A 293 -37.39 -23.86 -12.09
CA GLN A 293 -38.31 -23.21 -11.16
C GLN A 293 -38.05 -23.69 -9.73
N HIS A 294 -38.01 -25.01 -9.52
CA HIS A 294 -37.70 -25.59 -8.21
C HIS A 294 -36.28 -25.20 -7.74
N GLY A 295 -35.31 -25.15 -8.66
CA GLY A 295 -33.95 -24.69 -8.37
C GLY A 295 -33.89 -23.23 -7.93
N ALA A 296 -34.63 -22.34 -8.60
CA ALA A 296 -34.71 -20.93 -8.22
C ALA A 296 -35.33 -20.74 -6.84
N GLU A 297 -36.40 -21.48 -6.53
CA GLU A 297 -37.05 -21.48 -5.22
C GLU A 297 -36.13 -22.01 -4.11
N ALA A 298 -35.41 -23.12 -4.38
CA ALA A 298 -34.41 -23.64 -3.47
C ALA A 298 -33.27 -22.63 -3.19
N LEU A 299 -32.82 -21.87 -4.20
CA LEU A 299 -31.84 -20.79 -3.99
C LEU A 299 -32.42 -19.65 -3.14
N ARG A 300 -33.69 -19.26 -3.32
CA ARG A 300 -34.33 -18.22 -2.50
C ARG A 300 -34.33 -18.61 -1.03
N ILE A 301 -34.70 -19.85 -0.73
CA ILE A 301 -34.69 -20.40 0.63
C ILE A 301 -33.27 -20.43 1.18
N ARG A 302 -32.30 -20.99 0.44
CA ARG A 302 -30.90 -21.05 0.86
C ARG A 302 -30.29 -19.66 1.12
N VAL A 303 -30.60 -18.66 0.30
CA VAL A 303 -30.08 -17.29 0.50
C VAL A 303 -30.72 -16.62 1.71
N ALA A 304 -31.99 -16.91 1.99
CA ALA A 304 -32.67 -16.41 3.19
C ALA A 304 -32.04 -16.98 4.48
N THR A 305 -31.53 -18.21 4.44
CA THR A 305 -30.87 -18.87 5.58
C THR A 305 -29.34 -18.75 5.57
N ALA A 306 -28.74 -18.20 4.51
CA ALA A 306 -27.28 -18.12 4.34
C ALA A 306 -26.57 -17.29 5.43
N PHE A 307 -27.31 -16.52 6.24
CA PHE A 307 -26.77 -15.81 7.40
C PHE A 307 -25.99 -16.75 8.33
N GLU A 308 -26.60 -17.88 8.72
CA GLU A 308 -25.95 -18.82 9.65
C GLU A 308 -24.79 -19.57 8.98
N ASP A 309 -24.87 -19.83 7.67
CA ASP A 309 -23.76 -20.44 6.92
C ASP A 309 -22.56 -19.48 6.79
N ILE A 310 -22.82 -18.20 6.46
CA ILE A 310 -21.80 -17.15 6.38
C ILE A 310 -21.14 -16.96 7.75
N LYS A 311 -21.95 -16.88 8.80
CA LYS A 311 -21.50 -16.79 10.20
C LYS A 311 -20.66 -17.99 10.59
N SER A 312 -21.13 -19.21 10.32
CA SER A 312 -20.41 -20.45 10.60
C SER A 312 -19.03 -20.50 9.93
N VAL A 313 -18.95 -20.16 8.63
CA VAL A 313 -17.67 -20.13 7.91
C VAL A 313 -16.75 -19.03 8.45
N LEU A 314 -17.28 -17.84 8.75
CA LEU A 314 -16.49 -16.73 9.30
C LEU A 314 -15.99 -17.03 10.72
N GLN A 315 -16.82 -17.60 11.59
CA GLN A 315 -16.45 -18.06 12.93
C GLN A 315 -15.40 -19.18 12.87
N LYS A 316 -15.63 -20.21 12.04
CA LYS A 316 -14.68 -21.32 11.85
C LYS A 316 -13.31 -20.84 11.38
N THR A 317 -13.28 -19.80 10.54
CA THR A 317 -12.04 -19.25 10.00
C THR A 317 -11.51 -18.04 10.76
N ASN A 318 -12.21 -17.58 11.79
CA ASN A 318 -11.93 -16.32 12.49
C ASN A 318 -11.66 -15.16 11.52
N GLY A 319 -12.48 -15.06 10.46
CA GLY A 319 -12.38 -14.03 9.43
C GLY A 319 -11.26 -14.20 8.40
N ALA A 320 -10.49 -15.30 8.48
CA ALA A 320 -9.31 -15.57 7.65
C ALA A 320 -9.61 -16.22 6.28
N VAL A 321 -10.84 -16.14 5.78
CA VAL A 321 -11.27 -16.69 4.46
C VAL A 321 -11.25 -15.61 3.36
N THR A 322 -11.04 -15.93 2.08
CA THR A 322 -11.20 -14.92 1.01
C THR A 322 -12.67 -14.76 0.64
N TRP A 323 -13.08 -13.64 0.02
CA TRP A 323 -14.47 -13.49 -0.42
C TRP A 323 -14.86 -14.51 -1.51
N ARG A 324 -13.90 -14.90 -2.36
CA ARG A 324 -14.10 -15.95 -3.37
C ARG A 324 -14.31 -17.31 -2.70
N GLU A 325 -13.46 -17.63 -1.75
CA GLU A 325 -13.54 -18.88 -0.99
C GLU A 325 -14.82 -18.97 -0.17
N LEU A 326 -15.23 -17.87 0.48
CA LEU A 326 -16.50 -17.80 1.20
C LEU A 326 -17.69 -18.03 0.26
N SER A 327 -17.70 -17.39 -0.93
CA SER A 327 -18.72 -17.62 -1.96
C SER A 327 -18.76 -19.08 -2.44
N SER A 328 -17.61 -19.72 -2.58
CA SER A 328 -17.49 -21.13 -2.98
C SER A 328 -18.01 -22.08 -1.91
N GLN A 329 -17.68 -21.84 -0.64
CA GLN A 329 -18.14 -22.70 0.46
C GLN A 329 -19.65 -22.61 0.67
N LEU A 330 -20.24 -21.44 0.44
CA LEU A 330 -21.69 -21.26 0.47
C LEU A 330 -22.39 -21.91 -0.73
N ALA A 331 -21.66 -22.16 -1.82
CA ALA A 331 -22.19 -22.85 -3.00
C ALA A 331 -22.30 -24.37 -2.75
N GLY A 332 -21.26 -24.99 -2.17
CA GLY A 332 -21.16 -26.45 -2.03
C GLY A 332 -21.02 -27.14 -3.39
N ASP A 333 -21.67 -28.28 -3.60
CA ASP A 333 -21.78 -28.97 -4.91
C ASP A 333 -22.85 -28.36 -5.82
N SER A 334 -23.36 -27.18 -5.46
CA SER A 334 -24.51 -26.55 -6.10
C SER A 334 -24.15 -25.17 -6.64
N VAL A 335 -25.07 -24.58 -7.38
CA VAL A 335 -24.92 -23.28 -8.02
C VAL A 335 -24.74 -22.19 -6.96
N SER A 336 -23.76 -21.28 -7.17
CA SER A 336 -23.43 -20.22 -6.20
C SER A 336 -24.63 -19.32 -5.87
N ILE A 337 -24.86 -19.12 -4.56
CA ILE A 337 -25.94 -18.29 -4.04
C ILE A 337 -25.72 -16.79 -4.32
N ALA A 338 -24.48 -16.33 -4.28
CA ALA A 338 -24.12 -14.93 -4.44
C ALA A 338 -22.65 -14.74 -4.84
N ALA A 339 -22.39 -13.74 -5.69
CA ALA A 339 -21.04 -13.38 -6.08
C ALA A 339 -20.20 -12.88 -4.89
N PRO A 340 -18.86 -13.03 -4.92
CA PRO A 340 -17.97 -12.61 -3.84
C PRO A 340 -18.15 -11.15 -3.40
N ASN A 341 -18.41 -10.25 -4.35
CA ASN A 341 -18.64 -8.83 -4.05
C ASN A 341 -19.98 -8.59 -3.35
N THR A 342 -21.03 -9.34 -3.69
CA THR A 342 -22.34 -9.24 -3.05
C THR A 342 -22.26 -9.69 -1.59
N ILE A 343 -21.55 -10.80 -1.32
CA ILE A 343 -21.29 -11.28 0.05
C ILE A 343 -20.44 -10.26 0.80
N ARG A 344 -19.37 -9.74 0.19
CA ARG A 344 -18.53 -8.69 0.80
C ARG A 344 -19.36 -7.48 1.21
N SER A 345 -20.17 -6.94 0.30
CA SER A 345 -20.97 -5.75 0.57
C SER A 345 -21.96 -5.98 1.70
N TYR A 346 -22.57 -7.15 1.76
CA TYR A 346 -23.45 -7.53 2.86
C TYR A 346 -22.71 -7.65 4.20
N VAL A 347 -21.68 -8.48 4.27
CA VAL A 347 -20.93 -8.73 5.52
C VAL A 347 -20.28 -7.45 6.04
N MET A 348 -19.68 -6.64 5.17
CA MET A 348 -19.06 -5.37 5.58
C MET A 348 -20.06 -4.24 5.86
N SER A 349 -21.37 -4.46 5.63
CA SER A 349 -22.42 -3.53 6.03
C SER A 349 -22.99 -3.82 7.42
N LEU A 350 -22.63 -4.96 8.01
CA LEU A 350 -23.04 -5.30 9.37
C LEU A 350 -22.35 -4.37 10.39
N PRO A 351 -22.98 -4.09 11.55
CA PRO A 351 -22.41 -3.24 12.58
C PRO A 351 -20.99 -3.68 12.97
N ASP A 352 -20.12 -2.69 13.17
CA ASP A 352 -18.74 -2.86 13.68
C ASP A 352 -17.85 -3.77 12.83
N SER A 353 -18.23 -4.01 11.57
CA SER A 353 -17.46 -4.84 10.65
C SER A 353 -16.32 -4.06 10.00
N GLU A 354 -15.09 -4.48 10.24
CA GLU A 354 -13.91 -3.79 9.73
C GLU A 354 -12.81 -4.75 9.25
N TYR A 355 -11.82 -4.18 8.57
CA TYR A 355 -10.59 -4.88 8.26
C TYR A 355 -9.51 -4.42 9.22
N GLU A 356 -8.94 -5.35 9.97
CA GLU A 356 -7.74 -5.06 10.74
C GLU A 356 -6.49 -5.24 9.86
N THR A 357 -5.61 -4.23 9.86
CA THR A 357 -4.28 -4.31 9.23
C THR A 357 -3.19 -3.97 10.22
N THR A 358 -2.23 -4.87 10.42
CA THR A 358 -0.93 -4.51 11.00
C THR A 358 0.00 -4.07 9.86
N ARG A 359 0.55 -2.86 9.92
CA ARG A 359 1.58 -2.39 9.00
C ARG A 359 2.90 -2.30 9.77
N MET A 360 3.94 -2.95 9.25
CA MET A 360 5.32 -2.70 9.67
C MET A 360 5.92 -1.74 8.64
N GLN A 361 6.54 -0.67 9.12
CA GLN A 361 7.29 0.28 8.29
C GLN A 361 8.77 0.13 8.60
N PRO A 362 9.67 0.27 7.61
CA PRO A 362 11.08 0.47 7.90
C PRO A 362 11.22 1.74 8.74
N LEU A 363 11.99 1.67 9.83
CA LEU A 363 12.45 2.88 10.50
C LEU A 363 13.47 3.53 9.55
N LEU A 364 13.39 4.83 9.28
CA LEU A 364 14.39 5.54 8.48
C LEU A 364 14.83 6.79 9.22
N ASN A 365 16.13 6.90 9.50
CA ASN A 365 16.73 8.15 9.97
C ASN A 365 17.18 9.00 8.76
N SER A 366 17.68 10.22 9.02
CA SER A 366 18.16 11.15 7.97
C SER A 366 19.27 10.54 7.11
N GLN A 367 20.23 9.85 7.73
CA GLN A 367 21.33 9.17 7.05
C GLN A 367 20.83 8.06 6.09
N HIS A 368 19.90 7.23 6.53
CA HIS A 368 19.29 6.19 5.69
C HIS A 368 18.54 6.80 4.51
N ARG A 369 17.81 7.91 4.71
CA ARG A 369 17.16 8.62 3.59
C ARG A 369 18.19 9.12 2.58
N MET A 370 19.26 9.77 3.04
CA MET A 370 20.32 10.25 2.17
C MET A 370 20.96 9.11 1.37
N ARG A 371 21.34 8.02 2.04
CA ARG A 371 21.94 6.83 1.39
C ARG A 371 21.00 6.24 0.34
N ARG A 372 19.70 6.12 0.64
CA ARG A 372 18.69 5.65 -0.32
C ARG A 372 18.54 6.58 -1.51
N PHE A 373 18.56 7.89 -1.29
CA PHE A 373 18.48 8.89 -2.36
C PHE A 373 19.71 8.82 -3.28
N LYS A 374 20.92 8.82 -2.72
CA LYS A 374 22.18 8.67 -3.46
C LYS A 374 22.22 7.38 -4.27
N TRP A 375 21.88 6.25 -3.63
CA TRP A 375 21.80 4.96 -4.31
C TRP A 375 20.79 4.96 -5.47
N ALA A 376 19.59 5.51 -5.24
CA ALA A 376 18.56 5.56 -6.27
C ALA A 376 18.99 6.44 -7.47
N ARG A 377 19.64 7.57 -7.23
CA ARG A 377 20.20 8.42 -8.30
C ARG A 377 21.29 7.69 -9.08
N MET A 378 22.20 7.00 -8.38
CA MET A 378 23.27 6.20 -8.99
C MET A 378 22.71 5.05 -9.83
N PHE A 379 21.66 4.38 -9.36
CA PHE A 379 20.95 3.36 -10.14
C PHE A 379 20.52 3.92 -11.51
N HIS A 380 19.94 5.13 -11.55
CA HIS A 380 19.54 5.73 -12.83
C HIS A 380 20.72 6.15 -13.71
N ILE A 381 21.80 6.69 -13.12
CA ILE A 381 23.03 7.02 -13.87
C ILE A 381 23.59 5.76 -14.54
N LEU A 382 23.73 4.67 -13.78
CA LEU A 382 24.23 3.40 -14.28
C LEU A 382 23.36 2.86 -15.43
N TRP A 383 22.04 2.82 -15.25
CA TRP A 383 21.15 2.30 -16.29
C TRP A 383 21.02 3.23 -17.49
N HIS A 384 21.17 4.54 -17.30
CA HIS A 384 21.21 5.48 -18.42
C HIS A 384 22.46 5.24 -19.28
N GLY A 385 23.64 5.17 -18.67
CA GLY A 385 24.85 4.84 -19.41
C GLY A 385 24.85 3.42 -19.98
N GLY A 386 24.20 2.47 -19.32
CA GLY A 386 23.95 1.14 -19.85
C GLY A 386 23.19 1.14 -21.18
N LYS A 387 22.20 2.03 -21.35
CA LYS A 387 21.51 2.22 -22.63
C LYS A 387 22.45 2.72 -23.72
N MET A 388 23.36 3.63 -23.39
CA MET A 388 24.31 4.21 -24.36
C MET A 388 25.27 3.16 -24.94
N VAL A 389 25.53 2.08 -24.20
CA VAL A 389 26.41 0.98 -24.64
C VAL A 389 25.65 -0.30 -25.01
N ALA A 390 24.32 -0.24 -25.15
CA ALA A 390 23.46 -1.40 -25.37
C ALA A 390 23.79 -2.21 -26.63
N GLU A 391 24.44 -1.61 -27.62
CA GLU A 391 24.94 -2.30 -28.81
C GLU A 391 26.08 -3.28 -28.51
N LYS A 392 26.90 -2.99 -27.49
CA LYS A 392 28.14 -3.73 -27.17
C LYS A 392 28.06 -4.50 -25.85
N VAL A 393 27.21 -4.07 -24.93
CA VAL A 393 27.12 -4.64 -23.58
C VAL A 393 25.65 -4.89 -23.22
N GLN A 394 25.35 -6.07 -22.71
CA GLN A 394 24.06 -6.40 -22.10
C GLN A 394 24.24 -6.49 -20.58
N PHE A 395 23.60 -5.58 -19.86
CA PHE A 395 23.57 -5.61 -18.40
C PHE A 395 22.46 -6.53 -17.92
N VAL A 396 22.72 -7.21 -16.81
CA VAL A 396 21.79 -8.13 -16.17
C VAL A 396 21.78 -7.86 -14.67
N THR A 397 20.60 -7.63 -14.11
CA THR A 397 20.44 -7.38 -12.67
C THR A 397 20.26 -8.69 -11.95
N LEU A 398 21.07 -8.99 -10.94
CA LEU A 398 20.80 -10.06 -9.99
C LEU A 398 20.16 -9.45 -8.75
N GLN A 399 19.10 -10.08 -8.24
CA GLN A 399 18.59 -9.79 -6.91
C GLN A 399 18.54 -11.09 -6.12
N SER A 400 18.96 -11.02 -4.86
CA SER A 400 18.90 -12.13 -3.92
C SER A 400 18.51 -11.68 -2.52
N ASP A 401 17.99 -12.62 -1.73
CA ASP A 401 17.63 -12.41 -0.34
C ASP A 401 17.38 -13.75 0.36
N GLU A 402 17.36 -13.74 1.70
CA GLU A 402 17.01 -14.89 2.53
C GLU A 402 15.71 -14.70 3.31
N LYS A 403 14.87 -15.74 3.31
CA LYS A 403 13.63 -15.73 4.09
C LYS A 403 13.46 -16.96 4.95
N TRP A 404 13.01 -16.71 6.18
CA TRP A 404 12.35 -17.74 6.98
C TRP A 404 10.96 -18.04 6.41
N PHE A 405 10.78 -19.25 5.89
CA PHE A 405 9.48 -19.79 5.57
C PHE A 405 8.91 -20.50 6.80
N PHE A 406 7.73 -20.07 7.22
CA PHE A 406 7.03 -20.60 8.39
C PHE A 406 5.89 -21.51 7.94
N CYS A 407 5.63 -22.58 8.69
CA CYS A 407 4.45 -23.45 8.47
C CYS A 407 3.10 -22.76 8.80
N LEU A 408 3.12 -21.48 9.21
CA LEU A 408 1.94 -20.65 9.47
C LEU A 408 2.13 -19.25 8.87
N VAL A 409 1.38 -18.93 7.81
CA VAL A 409 1.40 -17.62 7.15
C VAL A 409 0.20 -16.78 7.63
N ARG A 410 0.47 -15.66 8.33
CA ARG A 410 -0.56 -14.71 8.75
C ARG A 410 -1.08 -13.87 7.57
N ARG A 411 -2.39 -13.65 7.49
CA ARG A 411 -3.00 -12.77 6.46
C ARG A 411 -3.04 -11.32 6.95
N ARG A 412 -2.80 -10.37 6.03
CA ARG A 412 -2.76 -8.91 6.28
C ARG A 412 -4.14 -8.25 6.43
N PHE A 413 -5.20 -8.88 5.91
CA PHE A 413 -6.58 -8.35 5.93
C PHE A 413 -7.53 -9.42 6.49
N VAL A 414 -7.49 -9.62 7.80
CA VAL A 414 -8.44 -10.49 8.50
C VAL A 414 -9.74 -9.71 8.69
N LYS A 415 -10.88 -10.38 8.52
CA LYS A 415 -12.19 -9.74 8.72
C LYS A 415 -12.52 -9.78 10.21
N SER A 416 -12.77 -8.62 10.81
CA SER A 416 -13.45 -8.53 12.09
C SER A 416 -14.92 -8.31 11.81
N VAL A 417 -15.77 -9.24 12.25
CA VAL A 417 -17.23 -9.15 12.10
C VAL A 417 -17.86 -9.48 13.46
N PRO A 418 -17.85 -8.53 14.41
CA PRO A 418 -18.35 -8.73 15.77
C PRO A 418 -19.81 -9.18 15.79
N HIS A 419 -20.62 -8.71 14.84
CA HIS A 419 -22.00 -9.15 14.65
C HIS A 419 -22.16 -10.66 14.46
N PHE A 420 -21.15 -11.33 13.90
CA PHE A 420 -21.09 -12.78 13.76
C PHE A 420 -20.31 -13.47 14.89
N GLY A 421 -19.92 -12.76 15.96
CA GLY A 421 -18.97 -13.27 16.94
C GLY A 421 -17.62 -13.66 16.33
N CYS A 422 -17.30 -13.07 15.16
CA CYS A 422 -16.08 -13.35 14.42
C CYS A 422 -15.05 -12.28 14.75
N SER A 423 -14.27 -12.52 15.80
CA SER A 423 -13.11 -11.71 16.12
C SER A 423 -11.85 -12.39 15.57
N PRO A 424 -10.91 -11.63 14.97
CA PRO A 424 -9.62 -12.19 14.57
C PRO A 424 -8.95 -12.86 15.78
N VAL A 425 -8.48 -14.09 15.59
CA VAL A 425 -7.72 -14.77 16.64
C VAL A 425 -6.33 -14.15 16.69
N ASN A 426 -6.05 -13.48 17.80
CA ASN A 426 -4.69 -13.17 18.20
C ASN A 426 -3.96 -14.48 18.45
N HIS A 427 -3.17 -14.94 17.47
CA HIS A 427 -2.31 -16.10 17.67
C HIS A 427 -1.27 -15.77 18.76
N LYS A 428 -1.57 -16.16 20.00
CA LYS A 428 -0.64 -16.22 21.12
C LYS A 428 0.30 -17.40 20.88
N VAL A 429 1.25 -17.22 19.97
CA VAL A 429 2.37 -18.14 19.86
C VAL A 429 3.28 -17.82 21.05
N HIS A 430 3.41 -18.73 22.03
CA HIS A 430 4.28 -18.54 23.19
C HIS A 430 5.71 -18.12 22.77
N HIS A 431 6.17 -18.58 21.60
CA HIS A 431 7.36 -18.05 20.92
C HIS A 431 7.42 -18.48 19.43
N LYS A 432 7.82 -17.60 18.49
CA LYS A 432 8.11 -17.94 17.06
C LYS A 432 9.19 -19.03 16.85
N LYS A 433 9.77 -19.57 17.94
CA LYS A 433 10.77 -20.64 17.94
C LYS A 433 10.16 -22.04 17.88
N HIS A 434 8.87 -22.20 18.19
CA HIS A 434 8.20 -23.51 18.24
C HIS A 434 7.40 -23.88 16.98
N ILE A 435 7.28 -22.95 16.02
CA ILE A 435 6.71 -23.24 14.71
C ILE A 435 7.84 -23.77 13.83
N ASP A 436 7.60 -24.89 13.15
CA ASP A 436 8.55 -25.40 12.16
C ASP A 436 8.82 -24.32 11.09
N LYS A 437 10.10 -24.09 10.86
CA LYS A 437 10.61 -23.11 9.91
C LYS A 437 11.97 -23.53 9.40
N PHE A 438 12.28 -23.10 8.20
CA PHE A 438 13.64 -23.11 7.65
C PHE A 438 13.86 -21.84 6.85
N MET A 439 15.13 -21.49 6.69
CA MET A 439 15.55 -20.34 5.94
C MET A 439 15.91 -20.77 4.52
N VAL A 440 15.65 -19.91 3.55
CA VAL A 440 15.86 -20.16 2.13
C VAL A 440 16.53 -18.95 1.52
N PHE A 441 17.59 -19.19 0.77
CA PHE A 441 18.20 -18.24 -0.14
C PHE A 441 17.52 -18.35 -1.50
N GLY A 442 17.17 -17.22 -2.10
CA GLY A 442 16.69 -17.16 -3.47
C GLY A 442 17.45 -16.12 -4.27
N MET A 443 17.67 -16.38 -5.56
CA MET A 443 18.23 -15.42 -6.50
C MET A 443 17.51 -15.48 -7.85
N THR A 444 17.20 -14.31 -8.40
CA THR A 444 16.66 -14.13 -9.75
C THR A 444 17.56 -13.18 -10.55
N ALA A 445 17.57 -13.36 -11.86
CA ALA A 445 18.22 -12.46 -12.80
C ALA A 445 17.18 -11.77 -13.69
N TRP A 446 17.49 -10.54 -14.10
CA TRP A 446 16.63 -9.71 -14.96
C TRP A 446 17.45 -9.08 -16.08
N VAL A 447 17.02 -9.31 -17.32
CA VAL A 447 17.67 -8.84 -18.55
C VAL A 447 16.75 -7.82 -19.23
N PRO A 448 16.94 -6.52 -19.00
CA PRO A 448 16.13 -5.49 -19.63
C PRO A 448 16.43 -5.36 -21.12
N ASN A 449 15.37 -5.17 -21.91
CA ASN A 449 15.46 -4.95 -23.36
C ASN A 449 16.30 -3.71 -23.63
N ASN A 450 17.39 -3.85 -24.41
CA ASN A 450 18.31 -2.76 -24.75
C ASN A 450 18.81 -1.97 -23.52
N ASN A 451 19.03 -2.66 -22.40
CA ASN A 451 19.39 -2.04 -21.11
C ASN A 451 18.38 -0.98 -20.62
N ASN A 452 17.13 -1.04 -21.09
CA ASN A 452 16.08 -0.09 -20.77
C ASN A 452 14.92 -0.76 -20.01
N TRP A 453 14.81 -0.44 -18.72
CA TRP A 453 13.71 -0.93 -17.87
C TRP A 453 12.33 -0.48 -18.35
N MET A 454 12.26 0.62 -19.11
CA MET A 454 11.00 1.17 -19.62
C MET A 454 10.51 0.47 -20.88
N THR A 455 11.25 -0.50 -21.43
CA THR A 455 10.82 -1.36 -22.55
C THR A 455 10.56 -2.80 -22.10
N GLY A 456 10.65 -3.09 -20.80
CA GLY A 456 10.53 -4.44 -20.27
C GLY A 456 11.81 -5.27 -20.42
N GLY A 457 11.68 -6.60 -20.47
CA GLY A 457 12.79 -7.55 -20.47
C GLY A 457 12.38 -8.97 -20.08
N GLU A 458 13.38 -9.83 -19.88
CA GLU A 458 13.25 -11.24 -19.51
C GLU A 458 13.76 -11.53 -18.10
N ALA A 459 13.07 -12.42 -17.39
CA ALA A 459 13.47 -12.84 -16.05
C ALA A 459 13.93 -14.29 -16.04
N PHE A 460 14.90 -14.59 -15.18
CA PHE A 460 15.46 -15.92 -14.98
C PHE A 460 15.48 -16.26 -13.50
N LYS A 461 15.21 -17.53 -13.19
CA LYS A 461 15.43 -18.10 -11.85
C LYS A 461 16.86 -18.63 -11.82
N VAL A 462 17.69 -18.12 -10.92
CA VAL A 462 19.08 -18.55 -10.80
C VAL A 462 19.16 -19.73 -9.84
N ILE A 463 18.78 -19.51 -8.57
CA ILE A 463 18.87 -20.54 -7.55
C ILE A 463 17.82 -20.33 -6.45
N LEU A 464 17.37 -21.43 -5.86
CA LEU A 464 16.63 -21.45 -4.61
C LEU A 464 17.21 -22.55 -3.72
N GLN A 465 17.88 -22.16 -2.64
CA GLN A 465 18.61 -23.09 -1.78
C GLN A 465 18.14 -22.98 -0.33
N ARG A 466 17.91 -24.14 0.31
CA ARG A 466 17.59 -24.20 1.74
C ARG A 466 18.87 -24.04 2.55
N ILE A 467 18.86 -23.12 3.52
CA ILE A 467 20.02 -22.85 4.38
C ILE A 467 20.21 -23.96 5.42
N GLY A 468 21.29 -24.72 5.25
CA GLY A 468 21.69 -25.83 6.09
C GLY A 468 22.31 -26.96 5.27
N ARG A 469 22.54 -28.11 5.92
CA ARG A 469 23.01 -29.33 5.24
C ARG A 469 22.48 -30.58 5.91
N MET A 470 22.54 -31.69 5.18
CA MET A 470 22.32 -33.02 5.75
C MET A 470 23.48 -33.36 6.68
N VAL A 471 23.16 -33.83 7.89
CA VAL A 471 24.13 -34.29 8.88
C VAL A 471 23.69 -35.61 9.47
N GLU A 472 24.66 -36.46 9.80
CA GLU A 472 24.39 -37.73 10.45
C GLU A 472 24.00 -37.53 11.92
N ALA A 473 22.96 -38.23 12.38
CA ALA A 473 22.56 -38.25 13.77
C ALA A 473 23.56 -39.03 14.62
N LYS A 474 24.29 -38.34 15.51
CA LYS A 474 25.25 -38.98 16.42
C LYS A 474 24.61 -39.79 17.55
N ALA A 475 23.33 -39.57 17.84
CA ALA A 475 22.59 -40.25 18.90
C ALA A 475 21.09 -40.31 18.59
N ASN A 476 20.40 -41.27 19.20
CA ASN A 476 18.94 -41.32 19.19
C ASN A 476 18.38 -40.08 19.90
N SER A 477 17.39 -39.43 19.31
CA SER A 477 16.66 -38.32 19.93
C SER A 477 15.20 -38.68 20.06
N TYR A 478 14.57 -38.26 21.16
CA TYR A 478 13.18 -38.58 21.48
C TYR A 478 12.34 -37.30 21.60
N GLY A 479 11.04 -37.40 21.35
CA GLY A 479 10.11 -36.30 21.49
C GLY A 479 9.81 -35.98 22.95
N ARG A 480 9.37 -34.74 23.16
CA ARG A 480 8.85 -34.33 24.46
C ARG A 480 7.36 -34.63 24.51
N VAL A 481 6.90 -35.27 25.57
CA VAL A 481 5.47 -35.42 25.85
C VAL A 481 5.03 -34.23 26.71
N TYR A 482 4.04 -33.49 26.22
CA TYR A 482 3.49 -32.34 26.94
C TYR A 482 2.55 -32.84 28.05
N GLY A 483 2.84 -32.46 29.29
CA GLY A 483 2.14 -32.92 30.49
C GLY A 483 3.11 -33.32 31.62
N GLU A 484 4.19 -34.02 31.29
CA GLU A 484 5.09 -34.62 32.30
C GLU A 484 6.56 -34.17 32.21
N TYR A 485 6.92 -33.24 31.31
CA TYR A 485 8.31 -32.81 31.09
C TYR A 485 9.30 -33.97 30.79
N THR A 486 8.81 -35.16 30.42
CA THR A 486 9.61 -36.34 30.12
C THR A 486 9.87 -36.51 28.62
N MET A 487 10.99 -37.17 28.28
CA MET A 487 11.30 -37.63 26.92
C MET A 487 11.42 -39.17 26.91
N PRO A 488 10.30 -39.90 26.97
CA PRO A 488 10.31 -41.35 27.07
C PRO A 488 11.10 -41.97 25.90
N ARG A 489 12.01 -42.89 26.22
CA ARG A 489 12.89 -43.57 25.25
C ARG A 489 12.17 -44.76 24.59
N THR A 490 10.99 -44.51 24.03
CA THR A 490 10.20 -45.51 23.31
C THR A 490 10.40 -45.35 21.82
N GLU A 491 10.22 -46.43 21.06
CA GLU A 491 10.30 -46.41 19.60
C GLU A 491 9.25 -45.46 19.00
N ALA A 492 8.03 -45.45 19.54
CA ALA A 492 6.96 -44.52 19.16
C ALA A 492 7.30 -43.03 19.40
N ASN A 493 8.25 -42.73 20.29
CA ASN A 493 8.69 -41.37 20.61
C ASN A 493 10.06 -41.04 20.00
N LEU A 494 10.66 -41.93 19.20
CA LEU A 494 11.92 -41.70 18.51
C LEU A 494 11.73 -40.63 17.41
N ARG A 495 12.51 -39.55 17.48
CA ARG A 495 12.53 -38.46 16.50
C ARG A 495 13.65 -38.60 15.48
N ARG A 496 14.80 -39.10 15.90
CA ARG A 496 15.96 -39.39 15.04
C ARG A 496 16.65 -40.62 15.57
N LYS A 497 16.99 -41.56 14.69
CA LYS A 497 17.82 -42.70 15.01
C LYS A 497 19.28 -42.36 14.75
N LYS A 498 20.18 -42.85 15.59
CA LYS A 498 21.62 -42.75 15.38
C LYS A 498 21.99 -43.38 14.03
N GLY A 499 22.81 -42.68 13.24
CA GLY A 499 23.21 -43.08 11.89
C GLY A 499 22.33 -42.48 10.78
N ASP A 500 21.12 -42.03 11.10
CA ASP A 500 20.24 -41.46 10.07
C ASP A 500 20.68 -40.05 9.70
N MET A 501 20.66 -39.74 8.41
CA MET A 501 20.88 -38.40 7.90
C MET A 501 19.62 -37.54 8.15
N TYR A 502 19.81 -36.32 8.66
CA TYR A 502 18.73 -35.36 8.80
C TYR A 502 19.20 -33.95 8.43
N PHE A 503 18.27 -33.12 7.98
CA PHE A 503 18.57 -31.74 7.65
C PHE A 503 18.74 -30.89 8.92
N LYS A 504 19.94 -30.31 9.10
CA LYS A 504 20.23 -29.36 10.18
C LYS A 504 20.20 -27.94 9.60
N ASN A 505 19.22 -27.15 10.04
CA ASN A 505 19.20 -25.71 9.78
C ASN A 505 20.44 -25.08 10.44
N MET A 506 21.10 -24.17 9.73
CA MET A 506 22.33 -23.51 10.17
C MET A 506 22.14 -21.99 10.17
N GLU A 507 22.97 -21.31 10.94
CA GLU A 507 23.09 -19.85 10.90
C GLU A 507 23.94 -19.47 9.67
N ILE A 508 23.58 -18.38 8.99
CA ILE A 508 24.36 -17.85 7.86
C ILE A 508 25.57 -17.09 8.41
N ARG A 509 26.74 -17.33 7.82
CA ARG A 509 27.97 -16.57 8.03
C ARG A 509 28.59 -16.23 6.67
N GLY A 510 29.46 -15.22 6.62
CA GLY A 510 30.18 -14.85 5.39
C GLY A 510 31.09 -15.97 4.91
N SER A 511 32.28 -16.08 5.50
CA SER A 511 33.27 -17.09 5.13
C SER A 511 33.37 -18.29 6.10
N ASP A 512 32.91 -18.15 7.34
CA ASP A 512 33.09 -19.16 8.40
C ASP A 512 32.06 -20.31 8.35
N GLU A 513 32.55 -21.55 8.24
CA GLU A 513 31.72 -22.78 8.26
C GLU A 513 31.31 -23.23 9.68
N GLY A 514 31.81 -22.57 10.73
CA GLY A 514 31.65 -22.98 12.11
C GLY A 514 32.39 -24.28 12.42
N ASP A 515 31.99 -24.96 13.49
CA ASP A 515 32.66 -26.17 13.96
C ASP A 515 31.76 -27.42 13.89
N ALA A 516 32.32 -28.59 14.23
CA ALA A 516 31.60 -29.86 14.20
C ALA A 516 30.37 -29.93 15.14
N LYS A 517 30.30 -29.07 16.17
CA LYS A 517 29.18 -29.00 17.13
C LYS A 517 28.14 -27.98 16.64
N THR A 518 28.60 -26.82 16.19
CA THR A 518 27.84 -25.64 15.79
C THR A 518 28.22 -25.24 14.35
N PRO A 519 27.85 -26.07 13.36
CA PRO A 519 28.13 -25.76 11.97
C PRO A 519 27.29 -24.57 11.51
N ALA A 520 27.88 -23.75 10.66
CA ALA A 520 27.28 -22.60 10.01
C ALA A 520 27.19 -22.81 8.49
N PHE A 521 26.34 -22.02 7.85
CA PHE A 521 26.22 -21.97 6.41
C PHE A 521 27.07 -20.81 5.89
N ALA A 522 28.26 -21.11 5.38
CA ALA A 522 29.18 -20.12 4.83
C ALA A 522 28.75 -19.71 3.42
N LEU A 523 28.46 -18.42 3.24
CA LEU A 523 28.11 -17.85 1.95
C LEU A 523 29.24 -17.95 0.94
N LYS A 524 30.50 -17.78 1.34
CA LYS A 524 31.67 -17.93 0.46
C LYS A 524 31.63 -19.28 -0.27
N ARG A 525 31.50 -20.37 0.49
CA ARG A 525 31.45 -21.72 -0.06
C ARG A 525 30.22 -21.93 -0.94
N PHE A 526 29.05 -21.49 -0.49
CA PHE A 526 27.82 -21.60 -1.28
C PHE A 526 27.91 -20.84 -2.60
N TRP A 527 28.53 -19.65 -2.61
CA TRP A 527 28.76 -18.90 -3.82
C TRP A 527 29.75 -19.59 -4.75
N GLU A 528 30.85 -20.12 -4.20
CA GLU A 528 31.89 -20.82 -4.95
C GLU A 528 31.36 -22.10 -5.60
N GLU A 529 30.60 -22.92 -4.85
CA GLU A 529 30.15 -24.25 -5.26
C GLU A 529 28.83 -24.22 -6.06
N GLU A 530 27.93 -23.27 -5.81
CA GLU A 530 26.57 -23.30 -6.38
C GLU A 530 26.21 -22.04 -7.17
N VAL A 531 26.43 -20.83 -6.61
CA VAL A 531 25.95 -19.58 -7.25
C VAL A 531 26.78 -19.19 -8.46
N LEU A 532 28.11 -19.11 -8.35
CA LEU A 532 28.98 -18.72 -9.46
C LEU A 532 28.85 -19.69 -10.65
N PRO A 533 28.84 -21.02 -10.46
CA PRO A 533 28.58 -21.95 -11.57
C PRO A 533 27.22 -21.73 -12.25
N ALA A 534 26.16 -21.44 -11.48
CA ALA A 534 24.84 -21.15 -12.04
C ALA A 534 24.83 -19.84 -12.85
N LEU A 535 25.55 -18.82 -12.38
CA LEU A 535 25.72 -17.55 -13.09
C LEU A 535 26.58 -17.71 -14.34
N ASP A 536 27.66 -18.49 -14.29
CA ASP A 536 28.52 -18.77 -15.44
C ASP A 536 27.71 -19.49 -16.55
N LEU A 537 26.85 -20.46 -16.18
CA LEU A 537 25.93 -21.10 -17.12
C LEU A 537 24.93 -20.12 -17.73
N LEU A 538 24.34 -19.25 -16.91
CA LEU A 538 23.42 -18.21 -17.39
C LEU A 538 24.12 -17.22 -18.32
N ALA A 539 25.35 -16.80 -18.01
CA ALA A 539 26.13 -15.92 -18.88
C ALA A 539 26.40 -16.55 -20.25
N GLN A 540 26.72 -17.84 -20.29
CA GLN A 540 26.88 -18.59 -21.54
C GLN A 540 25.57 -18.58 -22.35
N GLN A 541 24.45 -18.90 -21.70
CA GLN A 541 23.14 -18.85 -22.36
C GLN A 541 22.83 -17.46 -22.94
N LEU A 542 23.05 -16.40 -22.15
CA LEU A 542 22.78 -15.02 -22.57
C LEU A 542 23.73 -14.55 -23.68
N THR A 543 24.97 -15.04 -23.71
CA THR A 543 25.92 -14.76 -24.80
C THR A 543 25.42 -15.32 -26.13
N HIS A 544 24.77 -16.48 -26.12
CA HIS A 544 24.12 -17.04 -27.31
C HIS A 544 22.88 -16.25 -27.73
N GLN A 545 22.10 -15.74 -26.77
CA GLN A 545 20.90 -14.94 -27.05
C GLN A 545 21.21 -13.51 -27.52
N HIS A 546 22.36 -12.97 -27.12
CA HIS A 546 22.81 -11.62 -27.45
C HIS A 546 24.19 -11.66 -28.13
N PRO A 547 24.27 -12.21 -29.36
CA PRO A 547 25.55 -12.40 -30.04
C PRO A 547 26.27 -11.07 -30.24
N GLY A 548 27.58 -11.06 -30.00
CA GLY A 548 28.43 -9.87 -30.13
C GLY A 548 28.37 -8.90 -28.94
N LYS A 549 27.52 -9.15 -27.94
CA LYS A 549 27.48 -8.35 -26.71
C LYS A 549 28.27 -8.99 -25.58
N LYS A 550 28.96 -8.18 -24.79
CA LYS A 550 29.51 -8.59 -23.49
C LYS A 550 28.39 -8.66 -22.46
N ILE A 551 28.26 -9.77 -21.73
CA ILE A 551 27.30 -9.92 -20.63
C ILE A 551 27.93 -9.43 -19.33
N VAL A 552 27.24 -8.55 -18.60
CA VAL A 552 27.69 -7.99 -17.32
C VAL A 552 26.62 -8.15 -16.26
N PHE A 553 26.88 -8.95 -15.22
CA PHE A 553 25.99 -9.05 -14.06
C PHE A 553 26.24 -7.92 -13.06
N LEU A 554 25.14 -7.41 -12.50
CA LEU A 554 25.09 -6.42 -11.42
C LEU A 554 24.40 -7.04 -10.21
N ASN A 555 25.18 -7.45 -9.23
CA ASN A 555 24.70 -8.13 -8.04
C ASN A 555 24.10 -7.16 -7.03
N HIS A 556 22.85 -7.39 -6.61
CA HIS A 556 22.16 -6.61 -5.58
C HIS A 556 21.64 -7.53 -4.47
N TRP A 557 22.03 -7.23 -3.24
CA TRP A 557 21.55 -7.86 -2.00
C TRP A 557 21.58 -6.85 -0.85
N ASP A 558 21.04 -7.22 0.31
CA ASP A 558 21.04 -6.35 1.48
C ASP A 558 22.40 -6.35 2.22
N ASN A 559 22.56 -5.42 3.18
CA ASN A 559 23.77 -5.27 3.98
C ASN A 559 23.68 -6.02 5.31
N ALA A 560 23.05 -7.20 5.34
CA ALA A 560 23.06 -8.02 6.54
C ALA A 560 24.51 -8.38 6.93
N PRO A 561 24.86 -8.53 8.22
CA PRO A 561 26.25 -8.74 8.65
C PRO A 561 26.99 -9.87 7.92
N PRO A 562 26.38 -11.03 7.59
CA PRO A 562 27.06 -12.07 6.81
C PRO A 562 27.43 -11.65 5.37
N HIS A 563 26.73 -10.68 4.78
CA HIS A 563 26.88 -10.27 3.39
C HIS A 563 28.00 -9.24 3.20
N VAL A 564 28.38 -8.57 4.29
CA VAL A 564 29.41 -7.53 4.32
C VAL A 564 30.64 -7.96 5.13
N GLU A 565 30.73 -9.24 5.47
CA GLU A 565 31.88 -9.81 6.16
C GLU A 565 33.13 -9.68 5.27
N GLY A 566 34.19 -9.05 5.80
CA GLY A 566 35.35 -8.60 5.03
C GLY A 566 35.96 -9.68 4.14
N VAL A 567 36.24 -10.87 4.68
CA VAL A 567 36.88 -11.95 3.91
C VAL A 567 35.99 -12.41 2.76
N PHE A 568 34.69 -12.51 3.00
CA PHE A 568 33.74 -12.92 1.99
C PHE A 568 33.53 -11.85 0.91
N ILE A 569 33.38 -10.58 1.30
CA ILE A 569 33.09 -9.51 0.35
C ILE A 569 34.30 -9.19 -0.54
N ASP A 570 35.52 -9.27 0.00
CA ASP A 570 36.75 -9.12 -0.76
C ASP A 570 36.89 -10.25 -1.78
N TRP A 571 36.71 -11.51 -1.34
CA TRP A 571 36.73 -12.67 -2.23
C TRP A 571 35.66 -12.57 -3.33
N LEU A 572 34.43 -12.19 -2.97
CA LEU A 572 33.35 -12.07 -3.95
C LEU A 572 33.66 -10.99 -4.97
N THR A 573 34.20 -9.86 -4.53
CA THR A 573 34.58 -8.76 -5.42
C THR A 573 35.65 -9.18 -6.42
N ASP A 574 36.67 -9.92 -5.98
CA ASP A 574 37.67 -10.50 -6.88
C ASP A 574 37.05 -11.48 -7.90
N GLN A 575 36.17 -12.36 -7.44
CA GLN A 575 35.49 -13.33 -8.31
C GLN A 575 34.58 -12.67 -9.36
N LEU A 576 33.90 -11.58 -9.00
CA LEU A 576 33.09 -10.81 -9.94
C LEU A 576 33.97 -9.99 -10.89
N ALA A 577 35.01 -9.35 -10.39
CA ALA A 577 35.92 -8.52 -11.19
C ALA A 577 36.64 -9.33 -12.28
N THR A 578 37.10 -10.55 -11.96
CA THR A 578 37.72 -11.47 -12.94
C THR A 578 36.78 -11.85 -14.09
N ARG A 579 35.46 -11.82 -13.85
CA ARG A 579 34.41 -12.05 -14.87
C ARG A 579 33.94 -10.76 -15.54
N GLY A 580 34.40 -9.60 -15.06
CA GLY A 580 33.92 -8.29 -15.47
C GLY A 580 32.51 -7.99 -15.01
N TRP A 581 32.08 -8.57 -13.89
CA TRP A 581 30.80 -8.35 -13.21
C TRP A 581 31.00 -7.42 -12.02
N HIS A 582 29.89 -6.86 -11.50
CA HIS A 582 29.94 -5.86 -10.44
C HIS A 582 29.01 -6.20 -9.28
N ASN A 583 29.42 -5.79 -8.07
CA ASN A 583 28.61 -5.84 -6.87
C ASN A 583 28.09 -4.43 -6.55
N THR A 584 26.78 -4.30 -6.39
CA THR A 584 26.10 -3.03 -6.13
C THR A 584 25.12 -3.24 -4.97
N PRO A 585 25.60 -3.16 -3.71
CA PRO A 585 24.78 -3.49 -2.56
C PRO A 585 23.59 -2.54 -2.43
N GLN A 586 22.49 -3.06 -1.90
CA GLN A 586 21.30 -2.29 -1.60
C GLN A 586 21.53 -1.42 -0.35
N PRO A 587 20.98 -0.19 -0.28
CA PRO A 587 21.06 0.61 0.93
C PRO A 587 20.43 -0.13 2.12
N ALA A 588 21.02 0.09 3.30
CA ALA A 588 20.50 -0.44 4.55
C ALA A 588 19.02 -0.06 4.76
N GLN A 589 18.29 -0.90 5.50
CA GLN A 589 16.88 -0.67 5.87
C GLN A 589 15.94 -0.40 4.67
N SER A 590 16.25 -1.02 3.52
CA SER A 590 15.53 -0.76 2.26
C SER A 590 14.79 -1.97 1.68
N PRO A 591 14.01 -2.76 2.45
CA PRO A 591 13.37 -3.98 1.93
C PRO A 591 12.42 -3.72 0.74
N LEU A 592 11.89 -2.50 0.61
CA LEU A 592 11.08 -2.05 -0.55
C LEU A 592 11.88 -1.96 -1.87
N LEU A 593 13.21 -2.03 -1.80
CA LEU A 593 14.12 -2.03 -2.94
C LEU A 593 14.67 -3.44 -3.24
N ASN A 594 14.19 -4.47 -2.53
CA ASN A 594 14.44 -5.87 -2.89
C ASN A 594 13.16 -6.50 -3.46
N VAL A 595 13.21 -7.06 -4.67
CA VAL A 595 12.09 -7.77 -5.32
C VAL A 595 11.64 -8.96 -4.48
N PHE A 596 12.58 -9.64 -3.81
CA PHE A 596 12.27 -10.78 -2.95
C PHE A 596 11.37 -10.40 -1.79
N ASP A 597 11.79 -9.41 -1.00
CA ASP A 597 11.01 -8.92 0.14
C ASP A 597 9.73 -8.20 -0.28
N THR A 598 9.80 -7.37 -1.33
CA THR A 598 8.67 -6.53 -1.75
C THR A 598 7.54 -7.36 -2.34
N ALA A 599 7.85 -8.41 -3.09
CA ALA A 599 6.86 -9.13 -3.89
C ALA A 599 7.04 -10.65 -3.93
N LEU A 600 8.23 -11.17 -4.26
CA LEU A 600 8.37 -12.57 -4.65
C LEU A 600 8.16 -13.54 -3.48
N PHE A 601 8.82 -13.35 -2.34
CA PHE A 601 8.62 -14.21 -1.17
C PHE A 601 7.18 -14.14 -0.63
N ALA A 602 6.57 -12.95 -0.67
CA ALA A 602 5.18 -12.78 -0.29
C ALA A 602 4.23 -13.52 -1.24
N ALA A 603 4.53 -13.55 -2.54
CA ALA A 603 3.77 -14.31 -3.53
C ALA A 603 3.98 -15.82 -3.35
N MET A 604 5.23 -16.28 -3.26
CA MET A 604 5.56 -17.68 -3.02
C MET A 604 4.88 -18.20 -1.74
N SER A 605 4.92 -17.44 -0.65
CA SER A 605 4.25 -17.81 0.61
C SER A 605 2.74 -18.04 0.44
N LYS A 606 2.08 -17.25 -0.42
CA LYS A 606 0.65 -17.45 -0.74
C LYS A 606 0.41 -18.70 -1.57
N HIS A 607 1.29 -19.00 -2.51
CA HIS A 607 1.22 -20.22 -3.32
C HIS A 607 1.48 -21.48 -2.46
N VAL A 608 2.46 -21.42 -1.55
CA VAL A 608 2.72 -22.47 -0.56
C VAL A 608 1.48 -22.69 0.30
N LEU A 609 0.84 -21.63 0.81
CA LEU A 609 -0.39 -21.74 1.59
C LEU A 609 -1.53 -22.37 0.79
N ALA A 610 -1.67 -22.02 -0.50
CA ALA A 610 -2.68 -22.64 -1.36
C ALA A 610 -2.42 -24.13 -1.56
N LYS A 611 -1.18 -24.52 -1.88
CA LYS A 611 -0.78 -25.93 -2.02
C LYS A 611 -0.91 -26.71 -0.70
N GLN A 612 -0.59 -26.09 0.44
CA GLN A 612 -0.84 -26.67 1.76
C GLN A 612 -2.32 -26.96 2.00
N GLY A 613 -3.20 -26.03 1.61
CA GLY A 613 -4.64 -26.22 1.70
C GLY A 613 -5.11 -27.42 0.89
N LEU A 614 -4.63 -27.54 -0.35
CA LEU A 614 -5.01 -28.60 -1.30
C LEU A 614 -4.44 -29.98 -0.92
N PHE A 615 -3.16 -30.06 -0.55
CA PHE A 615 -2.45 -31.33 -0.42
C PHE A 615 -2.23 -31.79 1.01
N ASN A 616 -2.57 -30.97 2.01
CA ASN A 616 -2.38 -31.30 3.41
C ASN A 616 -3.58 -30.89 4.27
N HIS A 617 -4.76 -30.69 3.66
CA HIS A 617 -5.99 -30.29 4.37
C HIS A 617 -5.81 -29.07 5.29
N SER A 618 -4.94 -28.13 4.91
CA SER A 618 -4.54 -26.97 5.74
C SER A 618 -3.87 -27.31 7.08
N LEU A 619 -3.51 -28.58 7.32
CA LEU A 619 -2.70 -29.00 8.47
C LEU A 619 -1.26 -28.50 8.32
N TYR A 620 -0.52 -28.48 9.43
CA TYR A 620 0.88 -28.09 9.45
C TYR A 620 1.71 -28.96 8.51
N LEU A 621 2.48 -28.30 7.63
CA LEU A 621 3.49 -28.98 6.83
C LEU A 621 4.70 -29.29 7.71
N LYS A 622 5.17 -30.53 7.71
CA LYS A 622 6.48 -30.88 8.27
C LYS A 622 7.58 -30.37 7.32
N LYS A 623 8.77 -30.09 7.87
CA LYS A 623 9.86 -29.37 7.17
C LYS A 623 10.14 -29.85 5.74
N GLU A 624 10.32 -31.15 5.52
CA GLU A 624 10.64 -31.69 4.18
C GLU A 624 9.48 -31.52 3.20
N ARG A 625 8.25 -31.74 3.65
CA ARG A 625 7.07 -31.49 2.82
C ARG A 625 6.90 -30.01 2.47
N LEU A 626 7.22 -29.11 3.40
CA LEU A 626 7.24 -27.67 3.12
C LEU A 626 8.32 -27.32 2.10
N TRP A 627 9.50 -27.94 2.18
CA TRP A 627 10.58 -27.73 1.21
C TRP A 627 10.20 -28.23 -0.20
N GLU A 628 9.65 -29.43 -0.32
CA GLU A 628 9.14 -29.97 -1.59
C GLU A 628 8.10 -29.04 -2.24
N ILE A 629 7.13 -28.57 -1.43
CA ILE A 629 6.10 -27.64 -1.91
C ILE A 629 6.75 -26.32 -2.34
N LEU A 630 7.72 -25.82 -1.60
CA LEU A 630 8.40 -24.57 -1.94
C LEU A 630 9.22 -24.68 -3.23
N GLN A 631 9.94 -25.79 -3.43
CA GLN A 631 10.65 -26.07 -4.68
C GLN A 631 9.67 -26.16 -5.86
N ALA A 632 8.53 -26.82 -5.68
CA ALA A 632 7.48 -26.88 -6.69
C ALA A 632 6.92 -25.48 -7.00
N VAL A 633 6.63 -24.67 -5.97
CA VAL A 633 6.17 -23.28 -6.15
C VAL A 633 7.19 -22.46 -6.91
N TRP A 634 8.48 -22.56 -6.57
CA TRP A 634 9.54 -21.86 -7.29
C TRP A 634 9.64 -22.28 -8.74
N LYS A 635 9.64 -23.59 -9.02
CA LYS A 635 9.69 -24.13 -10.38
C LYS A 635 8.51 -23.65 -11.22
N GLU A 636 7.29 -23.72 -10.68
CA GLU A 636 6.04 -23.34 -11.36
C GLU A 636 5.78 -21.82 -11.40
N TYR A 637 6.54 -21.00 -10.65
CA TYR A 637 6.25 -19.57 -10.59
C TYR A 637 6.54 -18.88 -11.93
N ASP A 638 5.53 -18.26 -12.51
CA ASP A 638 5.57 -17.60 -13.82
C ASP A 638 6.70 -16.54 -13.94
N LEU A 639 7.55 -16.68 -14.97
CA LEU A 639 8.68 -15.77 -15.22
C LEU A 639 8.22 -14.37 -15.59
N ALA A 640 7.12 -14.21 -16.34
CA ALA A 640 6.55 -12.90 -16.63
C ALA A 640 6.10 -12.16 -15.36
N LYS A 641 5.70 -12.90 -14.31
CA LYS A 641 5.40 -12.29 -13.00
C LYS A 641 6.66 -11.83 -12.28
N ILE A 642 7.77 -12.56 -12.39
CA ILE A 642 9.07 -12.13 -11.84
C ILE A 642 9.56 -10.89 -12.59
N ALA A 643 9.50 -10.92 -13.92
CA ALA A 643 9.79 -9.80 -14.81
C ALA A 643 9.02 -8.52 -14.46
N ASN A 644 7.70 -8.65 -14.24
CA ASN A 644 6.85 -7.56 -13.77
C ASN A 644 7.33 -6.97 -12.43
N MET A 645 7.81 -7.80 -11.50
CA MET A 645 8.34 -7.33 -10.22
C MET A 645 9.62 -6.50 -10.39
N HIS A 646 10.44 -6.80 -11.39
CA HIS A 646 11.61 -5.96 -11.71
C HIS A 646 11.17 -4.60 -12.28
N VAL A 647 10.22 -4.55 -13.22
CA VAL A 647 9.65 -3.26 -13.68
C VAL A 647 9.05 -2.47 -12.50
N HIS A 648 8.44 -3.18 -11.54
CA HIS A 648 7.97 -2.58 -10.29
C HIS A 648 9.08 -2.07 -9.39
N HIS A 649 10.19 -2.79 -9.26
CA HIS A 649 11.38 -2.34 -8.55
C HIS A 649 11.90 -1.01 -9.12
N HIS A 650 12.03 -0.87 -10.45
CA HIS A 650 12.42 0.40 -11.08
C HIS A 650 11.50 1.55 -10.67
N GLN A 651 10.18 1.33 -10.62
CA GLN A 651 9.23 2.34 -10.13
C GLN A 651 9.34 2.62 -8.62
N MET A 652 9.78 1.66 -7.81
CA MET A 652 10.13 1.92 -6.41
C MET A 652 11.37 2.81 -6.30
N VAL A 653 12.37 2.62 -7.16
CA VAL A 653 13.55 3.51 -7.24
C VAL A 653 13.13 4.94 -7.61
N ASN A 654 12.29 5.12 -8.63
CA ASN A 654 11.72 6.42 -9.00
C ASN A 654 10.96 7.07 -7.82
N ALA A 655 10.22 6.27 -7.06
CA ALA A 655 9.49 6.74 -5.88
C ALA A 655 10.46 7.23 -4.78
N VAL A 656 11.55 6.51 -4.54
CA VAL A 656 12.57 6.93 -3.56
C VAL A 656 13.16 8.29 -3.94
N ILE A 657 13.44 8.56 -5.22
CA ILE A 657 13.93 9.87 -5.67
C ILE A 657 12.86 10.94 -5.50
N SER A 658 11.63 10.66 -5.94
CA SER A 658 10.49 11.58 -5.82
C SER A 658 10.22 12.00 -4.36
N TRP A 659 10.63 11.16 -3.40
CA TRP A 659 10.48 11.37 -1.97
C TRP A 659 11.80 11.63 -1.24
N LYS A 660 12.87 11.99 -1.97
CA LYS A 660 14.19 12.36 -1.43
C LYS A 660 14.71 11.33 -0.40
N GLY A 661 14.58 10.04 -0.71
CA GLY A 661 15.01 8.94 0.15
C GLY A 661 13.97 8.44 1.17
N GLY A 662 12.86 9.15 1.34
CA GLY A 662 11.84 8.86 2.36
C GLY A 662 10.77 7.84 1.93
N ASP A 663 10.03 7.32 2.91
CA ASP A 663 8.96 6.31 2.73
C ASP A 663 7.55 6.90 2.55
N GLY A 664 7.42 8.21 2.30
CA GLY A 664 6.11 8.85 2.16
C GLY A 664 5.27 8.27 1.01
N PHE A 665 5.92 7.67 0.00
CA PHE A 665 5.21 6.89 -1.02
C PHE A 665 4.59 5.60 -0.46
N ALA A 666 5.15 4.95 0.55
CA ALA A 666 4.62 3.70 1.08
C ALA A 666 3.29 3.89 1.85
N THR A 667 3.02 5.10 2.34
CA THR A 667 1.77 5.46 3.05
C THR A 667 0.70 6.02 2.13
N ALA A 668 1.10 6.60 0.99
CA ALA A 668 0.19 7.16 0.02
C ALA A 668 -0.74 6.09 -0.61
N SER A 669 -2.03 6.41 -0.71
CA SER A 669 -3.04 5.47 -1.23
C SER A 669 -2.66 4.95 -2.62
N ARG A 670 -2.63 3.61 -2.77
CA ARG A 670 -2.29 2.88 -4.01
C ARG A 670 -0.89 3.16 -4.58
N ALA A 671 0.01 3.79 -3.82
CA ALA A 671 1.33 4.17 -4.32
C ALA A 671 2.25 2.97 -4.54
N LEU A 672 2.21 1.97 -3.67
CA LEU A 672 2.99 0.73 -3.83
C LEU A 672 2.62 -0.10 -5.07
N HIS A 673 1.54 0.20 -5.79
CA HIS A 673 1.22 -0.49 -7.04
C HIS A 673 1.94 0.14 -8.25
N CYS A 674 2.37 1.40 -8.15
CA CYS A 674 3.03 2.18 -9.21
C CYS A 674 2.43 2.15 -10.62
N GLY A 675 1.20 1.68 -10.79
CA GLY A 675 0.56 1.53 -12.09
C GLY A 675 1.12 0.43 -13.00
N VAL A 676 2.18 -0.29 -12.62
CA VAL A 676 2.95 -1.21 -13.49
C VAL A 676 2.09 -2.22 -14.23
N ARG A 677 1.13 -2.87 -13.54
CA ARG A 677 0.26 -3.88 -14.18
C ARG A 677 -0.61 -3.36 -15.32
N LYS A 678 -0.77 -2.04 -15.45
CA LYS A 678 -1.53 -1.43 -16.55
C LYS A 678 -0.69 -1.26 -17.80
N VAL A 679 0.64 -1.26 -17.66
CA VAL A 679 1.56 -0.93 -18.74
C VAL A 679 2.42 -2.11 -19.17
N VAL A 680 2.33 -3.26 -18.51
CA VAL A 680 3.13 -4.45 -18.87
C VAL A 680 2.26 -5.56 -19.47
N VAL A 681 2.77 -6.17 -20.53
CA VAL A 681 2.20 -7.36 -21.17
C VAL A 681 3.23 -8.50 -21.17
N PRO A 682 2.79 -9.76 -21.01
CA PRO A 682 3.70 -10.90 -21.08
C PRO A 682 4.30 -11.05 -22.48
N VAL A 683 5.56 -11.46 -22.53
CA VAL A 683 6.30 -11.76 -23.77
C VAL A 683 6.61 -13.25 -23.82
N TYR A 684 6.46 -13.82 -25.02
CA TYR A 684 6.74 -15.21 -25.33
C TYR A 684 7.94 -15.25 -26.28
N LYS A 685 8.78 -16.28 -26.13
CA LYS A 685 10.03 -16.38 -26.89
C LYS A 685 9.78 -16.60 -28.40
N ASP A 686 8.70 -17.29 -28.72
CA ASP A 686 8.20 -17.57 -30.06
C ASP A 686 6.69 -17.79 -30.02
N GLU A 687 6.04 -17.90 -31.19
CA GLU A 687 4.59 -18.09 -31.31
C GLU A 687 4.10 -19.46 -30.80
N GLU A 688 5.00 -20.44 -30.67
CA GLU A 688 4.69 -21.80 -30.21
C GLU A 688 4.81 -21.95 -28.69
N CYS A 689 5.56 -21.05 -28.03
CA CYS A 689 5.74 -21.03 -26.58
C CYS A 689 4.43 -20.72 -25.85
N THR A 690 4.00 -21.64 -24.98
CA THR A 690 2.84 -21.44 -24.10
C THR A 690 3.17 -20.74 -22.79
N GLU A 691 4.46 -20.61 -22.45
CA GLU A 691 4.95 -19.97 -21.23
C GLU A 691 5.66 -18.66 -21.55
N ALA A 692 5.28 -17.59 -20.85
CA ALA A 692 5.88 -16.28 -21.03
C ALA A 692 7.24 -16.21 -20.33
N CYS A 693 8.27 -15.73 -21.03
CA CYS A 693 9.65 -15.57 -20.52
C CYS A 693 9.90 -14.19 -19.89
N GLY A 694 9.06 -13.20 -20.20
CA GLY A 694 9.32 -11.82 -19.82
C GLY A 694 8.08 -10.94 -19.89
N VAL A 695 8.32 -9.62 -19.88
CA VAL A 695 7.29 -8.61 -20.11
C VAL A 695 7.81 -7.51 -21.02
N GLU A 696 6.90 -6.89 -21.77
CA GLU A 696 7.13 -5.64 -22.51
C GLU A 696 6.31 -4.53 -21.86
N VAL A 697 6.83 -3.30 -21.87
CA VAL A 697 6.12 -2.12 -21.39
C VAL A 697 5.49 -1.39 -22.58
N ILE A 698 4.17 -1.21 -22.57
CA ILE A 698 3.42 -0.62 -23.66
C ILE A 698 3.43 0.91 -23.56
N GLU A 699 3.89 1.57 -24.63
CA GLU A 699 4.02 3.03 -24.67
C GLU A 699 2.68 3.74 -24.93
N SER A 700 1.80 3.17 -25.76
CA SER A 700 0.42 3.67 -25.93
C SER A 700 -0.54 2.56 -26.37
N LEU A 701 -1.69 2.45 -25.70
CA LEU A 701 -2.83 1.68 -26.17
C LEU A 701 -4.07 2.57 -26.08
N ASN A 702 -4.84 2.63 -27.18
CA ASN A 702 -5.97 3.55 -27.36
C ASN A 702 -7.12 3.38 -26.35
N GLU A 703 -7.10 2.38 -25.45
CA GLU A 703 -8.18 2.21 -24.46
C GLU A 703 -7.78 1.83 -23.03
N VAL A 704 -6.52 1.47 -22.71
CA VAL A 704 -6.10 1.24 -21.31
C VAL A 704 -4.61 1.54 -21.11
N GLY A 705 -4.29 2.78 -20.69
CA GLY A 705 -3.07 3.15 -19.97
C GLY A 705 -1.72 2.94 -20.67
N GLY A 706 -1.17 3.99 -21.28
CA GLY A 706 0.24 4.08 -21.67
C GLY A 706 1.17 4.44 -20.50
N LEU A 707 2.42 4.81 -20.80
CA LEU A 707 3.46 5.22 -19.82
C LEU A 707 2.97 6.25 -18.79
N ASP A 708 2.03 7.13 -19.16
CA ASP A 708 1.35 8.08 -18.26
C ASP A 708 0.60 7.44 -17.08
N SER A 709 0.39 6.12 -17.13
CA SER A 709 -0.20 5.36 -16.02
C SER A 709 0.80 5.00 -14.93
N LEU A 710 2.10 5.10 -15.20
CA LEU A 710 3.15 4.95 -14.20
C LEU A 710 3.12 6.15 -13.27
N ARG A 711 3.28 5.89 -11.97
CA ARG A 711 3.04 6.90 -10.95
C ARG A 711 4.21 7.85 -10.78
N TYR A 712 5.43 7.35 -10.92
CA TYR A 712 6.64 8.11 -10.67
C TYR A 712 7.43 8.25 -11.96
N PRO A 713 7.68 9.49 -12.42
CA PRO A 713 8.47 9.72 -13.62
C PRO A 713 9.89 9.18 -13.40
N THR A 714 10.50 8.70 -14.48
CA THR A 714 11.93 8.39 -14.45
C THR A 714 12.70 9.72 -14.33
N PRO A 715 13.61 9.85 -13.35
CA PRO A 715 14.37 11.08 -13.17
C PRO A 715 15.23 11.35 -14.41
N ASP A 716 15.36 12.63 -14.75
CA ASP A 716 16.31 13.07 -15.75
C ASP A 716 17.70 13.16 -15.10
N VAL A 717 18.60 12.26 -15.51
CA VAL A 717 20.00 12.23 -15.07
C VAL A 717 20.95 12.69 -16.16
N MET A 718 20.45 13.40 -17.19
CA MET A 718 21.28 13.87 -18.31
C MET A 718 22.26 14.97 -17.91
N ALA A 719 22.01 15.68 -16.80
CA ALA A 719 22.92 16.72 -16.32
C ALA A 719 24.29 16.13 -15.90
N GLU A 720 24.29 14.91 -15.38
CA GLU A 720 25.46 14.16 -14.94
C GLU A 720 26.34 13.66 -16.11
N PHE A 721 25.84 13.71 -17.34
CA PHE A 721 26.55 13.32 -18.56
C PHE A 721 27.01 14.51 -19.41
N LYS A 722 26.88 15.74 -18.90
CA LYS A 722 27.34 16.95 -19.57
C LYS A 722 28.70 17.38 -19.01
N ARG A 723 29.68 17.59 -19.88
CA ARG A 723 30.91 18.34 -19.57
C ARG A 723 30.88 19.63 -20.40
N ASP A 724 31.01 20.77 -19.74
CA ASP A 724 30.95 22.09 -20.39
C ASP A 724 29.66 22.37 -21.18
N GLY A 725 28.55 21.74 -20.78
CA GLY A 725 27.24 21.90 -21.44
C GLY A 725 27.00 20.96 -22.63
N GLU A 726 28.00 20.19 -23.06
CA GLU A 726 27.90 19.21 -24.15
C GLU A 726 27.87 17.77 -23.60
N LEU A 727 27.10 16.89 -24.27
CA LEU A 727 27.01 15.48 -23.91
C LEU A 727 28.34 14.78 -24.16
N LEU A 728 28.82 14.01 -23.18
CA LEU A 728 30.04 13.22 -23.32
C LEU A 728 29.92 12.25 -24.52
N PRO A 729 30.93 12.18 -25.41
CA PRO A 729 30.94 11.21 -26.50
C PRO A 729 30.85 9.77 -25.99
N ALA A 730 30.10 8.90 -26.69
CA ALA A 730 29.85 7.51 -26.27
C ALA A 730 31.12 6.66 -26.07
N HIS A 731 32.27 7.07 -26.63
CA HIS A 731 33.56 6.39 -26.47
C HIS A 731 34.39 6.89 -25.27
N GLU A 732 34.06 8.06 -24.72
CA GLU A 732 34.66 8.58 -23.48
C GLU A 732 33.90 8.11 -22.22
N TYR A 733 32.71 7.53 -22.41
CA TYR A 733 31.93 6.93 -21.35
C TYR A 733 32.62 5.66 -20.82
N ASN A 734 33.28 5.78 -19.67
CA ASN A 734 33.78 4.63 -18.92
C ASN A 734 32.91 4.41 -17.67
N PRO A 735 31.94 3.47 -17.69
CA PRO A 735 31.14 3.15 -16.50
C PRO A 735 32.01 2.73 -15.32
N GLN A 736 33.21 2.17 -15.55
CA GLN A 736 34.15 1.80 -14.50
C GLN A 736 34.72 3.02 -13.75
N LYS A 737 34.82 4.21 -14.37
CA LYS A 737 35.31 5.43 -13.70
C LYS A 737 34.26 6.10 -12.81
N LEU A 738 32.97 5.86 -13.06
CA LEU A 738 31.86 6.30 -12.19
C LEU A 738 31.54 5.25 -11.11
N LEU A 739 31.99 4.01 -11.31
CA LEU A 739 31.80 2.88 -10.38
C LEU A 739 33.02 2.62 -9.47
N LEU A 740 34.20 3.19 -9.73
CA LEU A 740 35.41 2.92 -8.94
C LEU A 740 35.48 3.75 -7.65
N ASN A 741 35.80 3.06 -6.57
CA ASN A 741 36.20 3.52 -5.22
C ASN A 741 35.18 4.32 -4.40
N ASP A 742 34.50 5.31 -4.96
CA ASP A 742 33.62 6.20 -4.16
C ASP A 742 32.38 5.45 -3.62
N ILE A 743 31.83 4.50 -4.39
CA ILE A 743 30.67 3.69 -3.99
C ILE A 743 31.07 2.67 -2.90
N TYR A 744 32.28 2.13 -2.99
CA TYR A 744 32.77 1.14 -2.03
C TYR A 744 33.12 1.81 -0.70
N GLU A 745 33.81 2.97 -0.71
CA GLU A 745 34.07 3.74 0.50
C GLU A 745 32.78 4.25 1.18
N LEU A 746 31.79 4.71 0.40
CA LEU A 746 30.48 5.16 0.93
C LEU A 746 29.60 4.03 1.50
N LEU A 747 29.80 2.77 1.09
CA LEU A 747 29.00 1.61 1.52
C LEU A 747 29.73 0.72 2.54
N VAL A 748 31.06 0.72 2.57
CA VAL A 748 31.89 -0.08 3.49
C VAL A 748 32.21 0.66 4.80
N GLN A 749 32.17 2.00 4.85
CA GLN A 749 32.58 2.76 6.04
C GLN A 749 31.71 2.63 7.32
N GLU A 750 30.63 1.85 7.37
CA GLU A 750 29.89 1.64 8.63
C GLU A 750 29.63 0.17 8.96
N GLY A 751 30.73 -0.57 9.10
CA GLY A 751 30.80 -1.76 9.96
C GLY A 751 31.59 -1.52 11.26
N SER A 752 32.17 -0.33 11.47
CA SER A 752 33.00 -0.03 12.64
C SER A 752 32.37 1.03 13.53
N VAL A 753 32.44 0.75 14.83
CA VAL A 753 32.03 1.56 15.98
C VAL A 753 32.54 3.01 15.89
N ASN A 754 31.65 3.98 16.19
CA ASN A 754 31.87 5.37 16.57
C ASN A 754 33.20 6.05 16.13
N HIS A 755 33.17 6.91 15.10
CA HIS A 755 33.78 8.25 15.21
C HIS A 755 33.31 9.18 14.08
N PRO A 756 33.03 10.48 14.36
CA PRO A 756 32.83 11.50 13.36
C PRO A 756 34.19 11.97 12.83
N ASP A 757 34.31 12.16 11.51
CA ASP A 757 35.08 13.25 10.89
C ASP A 757 34.68 13.31 9.40
N TYR A 758 33.95 14.38 9.06
CA TYR A 758 33.44 14.69 7.71
C TYR A 758 34.18 15.93 7.21
N GLU A 759 35.30 15.78 6.52
CA GLU A 759 35.79 16.80 5.59
C GLU A 759 36.50 16.09 4.43
N TYR A 760 36.38 16.66 3.23
CA TYR A 760 36.96 16.25 1.93
C TYR A 760 36.12 15.33 1.02
N PHE A 761 35.10 15.90 0.38
CA PHE A 761 35.06 16.15 -1.09
C PHE A 761 33.72 16.84 -1.45
N THR A 762 33.78 18.13 -1.78
CA THR A 762 32.62 18.99 -2.09
C THR A 762 32.62 19.42 -3.55
N GLY A 763 31.41 19.51 -4.13
CA GLY A 763 31.19 20.09 -5.45
C GLY A 763 29.79 19.86 -6.00
N GLY A 764 28.76 20.45 -5.37
CA GLY A 764 27.42 20.65 -5.95
C GLY A 764 26.29 19.76 -5.44
N ILE A 765 26.56 18.68 -4.70
CA ILE A 765 25.52 17.79 -4.12
C ILE A 765 25.16 18.19 -2.68
N ASP A 766 26.11 18.75 -1.92
CA ASP A 766 25.89 19.13 -0.52
C ASP A 766 25.05 20.40 -0.41
N ASP A 767 25.23 21.38 -1.31
CA ASP A 767 24.47 22.64 -1.28
C ASP A 767 22.94 22.45 -1.37
N GLU A 768 22.48 21.46 -2.15
CA GLU A 768 21.05 21.16 -2.30
C GLU A 768 20.51 20.40 -1.07
N PHE A 769 21.33 19.61 -0.39
CA PHE A 769 20.95 18.91 0.83
C PHE A 769 21.06 19.79 2.07
N ASP A 770 22.04 20.68 2.15
CA ASP A 770 22.20 21.66 3.22
C ASP A 770 21.02 22.63 3.24
N GLN A 771 20.54 23.07 2.07
CA GLN A 771 19.30 23.86 1.96
C GLN A 771 18.05 23.09 2.43
N ILE A 772 18.00 21.77 2.22
CA ILE A 772 16.91 20.91 2.69
C ILE A 772 17.03 20.63 4.20
N TRP A 773 18.25 20.47 4.69
CA TRP A 773 18.58 20.28 6.10
C TRP A 773 18.19 21.52 6.91
N GLU A 774 18.60 22.71 6.45
CA GLU A 774 18.21 23.96 7.09
C GLU A 774 16.69 24.17 7.06
N ALA A 775 16.01 23.81 5.97
CA ALA A 775 14.55 23.89 5.90
C ALA A 775 13.83 22.92 6.86
N ASP A 776 14.33 21.69 7.04
CA ASP A 776 13.78 20.71 8.00
C ASP A 776 14.10 21.10 9.45
N GLU A 777 15.28 21.67 9.70
CA GLU A 777 15.68 22.18 11.01
C GLU A 777 14.89 23.44 11.41
N GLU A 778 14.61 24.33 10.46
CA GLU A 778 13.72 25.47 10.65
C GLU A 778 12.27 25.04 10.86
N GLN A 779 11.79 24.02 10.14
CA GLN A 779 10.47 23.44 10.37
C GLN A 779 10.37 22.77 11.76
N ARG A 780 11.42 22.09 12.23
CA ARG A 780 11.48 21.56 13.61
C ARG A 780 11.55 22.66 14.65
N ARG A 781 12.29 23.74 14.41
CA ARG A 781 12.30 24.93 15.28
C ARG A 781 10.92 25.58 15.35
N LEU A 782 10.20 25.69 14.24
CA LEU A 782 8.84 26.24 14.20
C LEU A 782 7.84 25.35 14.93
N VAL A 783 7.94 24.02 14.79
CA VAL A 783 7.09 23.08 15.54
C VAL A 783 7.43 23.12 17.03
N ALA A 784 8.71 23.15 17.41
CA ALA A 784 9.12 23.26 18.80
C ALA A 784 8.73 24.63 19.42
N GLN A 785 8.79 25.72 18.65
CA GLN A 785 8.30 27.04 19.08
C GLN A 785 6.79 27.07 19.20
N PHE A 786 6.06 26.40 18.30
CA PHE A 786 4.61 26.28 18.38
C PHE A 786 4.18 25.42 19.57
N GLU A 787 4.87 24.32 19.86
CA GLU A 787 4.65 23.49 21.04
C GLU A 787 5.00 24.24 22.33
N ALA A 788 6.12 24.98 22.36
CA ALA A 788 6.47 25.84 23.49
C ALA A 788 5.43 26.96 23.73
N TRP A 789 4.96 27.61 22.67
CA TRP A 789 3.89 28.61 22.74
C TRP A 789 2.55 28.02 23.16
N TYR A 790 2.23 26.80 22.72
CA TYR A 790 1.01 26.07 23.09
C TYR A 790 1.00 25.69 24.58
N TRP A 791 2.16 25.35 25.16
CA TRP A 791 2.31 25.05 26.58
C TRP A 791 2.40 26.29 27.50
N GLU A 792 2.58 27.49 26.95
CA GLU A 792 2.52 28.76 27.71
C GLU A 792 1.09 29.36 27.77
N LEU A 793 0.11 28.74 27.09
CA LEU A 793 -1.29 29.19 27.04
C LEU A 793 -2.25 28.44 27.99
N ASP A 794 -1.75 27.44 28.71
CA ASP A 794 -2.37 26.84 29.92
C ASP A 794 -1.68 27.38 31.19
#